data_AF-A0A9E0QSM3-F1
#
_entry.id   AF-A0A9E0QSM3-F1
#
_cell.length_a   1.000
_cell.length_b   1.000
_cell.length_c   1.000
_cell.angle_alpha   90.00
_cell.angle_beta   90.00
_cell.angle_gamma   90.00
#
_symmetry.space_group_name_H-M   'P 1'
#
loop_
_entity.id
_entity.type
_entity.pdbx_description
1 polymer ?
#
loop_
_entity_poly.entity_id
_entity_poly.type
_entity_poly.pdbx_seq_one_letter_code
_entity_poly.pdbx_strand_id
1 'polypeptide(L)'
;MRWLFRLLGLVMVMAAIILGALFFLPGERIARIAADQITKATGRQVTMSGDTKISFYPILGVSTGAVEIANADWSDAGPMLRADSLKIGVEPQALFGGDIRITGLEAVNPEIRLERARDGRVNWELGVEGVAPSGQSDGTLATSNRLALTLDRALITGASLSYTDHATGTVQAFRNMDFDLRWPDYDGTATFEAVLRQGSAPVTLSGHLDQVGQFIDGAVTALSARLSGPGGSVAFAGRGGAQPQLQGRLDIDLDDTDAFLAALGLDRLDLPRGFGASVKGGTDLTLTDALQLSLRNLALNLGGNAIAGAADISLAGDVPRINAQLNAGALDLSQFAGADSNGTASPDSGWSKSAIDASALALANGEIALIADSINLGDLKLGKTRSLMTLDNSRAVFELRELRAYDGLVTGQFIANNRSGLSVGGNLAVSDLNLERFLTDAAGITRFAAAGSGEVEFLGVGNSVDAIMRSLSGKGALRTGRGVISGFDLDRLMRAGDVTGGTTIFDAMTASFTMNGGNLINQDLAMRLPLARASGQGRIGLGARDIDYLFTPVLLEGDNSRGLAIPVRIEGPWANPRIKPDLEKAVRMNLKAERDKLEQEAKDRLERELQERLNLAPQEGQNLEDALREKIEDKAARQLRKLFE
;
A
#
# COMPACT_ATOMS: atom_id res chain seq x y z
N MET A 1 49.22 -75.03 11.60
CA MET A 1 49.74 -73.65 11.44
C MET A 1 50.34 -73.33 10.06
N ARG A 2 51.21 -74.17 9.45
CA ARG A 2 51.86 -73.86 8.15
C ARG A 2 50.91 -73.66 6.95
N TRP A 3 49.73 -74.29 6.94
CA TRP A 3 48.75 -74.12 5.85
C TRP A 3 47.96 -72.82 5.99
N LEU A 4 47.69 -72.37 7.22
CA LEU A 4 47.03 -71.09 7.51
C LEU A 4 47.90 -69.90 7.08
N PHE A 5 49.21 -69.95 7.33
CA PHE A 5 50.15 -68.92 6.86
C PHE A 5 50.33 -68.91 5.33
N ARG A 6 50.20 -70.06 4.66
CA ARG A 6 50.24 -70.13 3.19
C ARG A 6 48.95 -69.62 2.55
N LEU A 7 47.80 -69.88 3.19
CA LEU A 7 46.50 -69.40 2.73
C LEU A 7 46.34 -67.90 2.96
N LEU A 8 46.84 -67.40 4.10
CA LEU A 8 46.89 -65.96 4.41
C LEU A 8 47.91 -65.22 3.53
N GLY A 9 49.05 -65.85 3.22
CA GLY A 9 50.00 -65.36 2.22
C GLY A 9 49.44 -65.36 0.79
N LEU A 10 48.68 -66.39 0.39
CA LEU A 10 48.01 -66.46 -0.91
C LEU A 10 46.91 -65.40 -1.05
N VAL A 11 46.13 -65.16 0.01
CA VAL A 11 45.11 -64.11 0.04
C VAL A 11 45.76 -62.72 0.00
N MET A 12 46.87 -62.50 0.71
CA MET A 12 47.66 -61.25 0.61
C MET A 12 48.28 -61.05 -0.77
N VAL A 13 48.78 -62.12 -1.41
CA VAL A 13 49.35 -62.06 -2.75
C VAL A 13 48.26 -61.87 -3.80
N MET A 14 47.09 -62.52 -3.67
CA MET A 14 45.94 -62.24 -4.52
C MET A 14 45.41 -60.83 -4.31
N ALA A 15 45.33 -60.35 -3.06
CA ALA A 15 44.96 -58.96 -2.78
C ALA A 15 45.98 -58.00 -3.39
N ALA A 16 47.28 -58.27 -3.30
CA ALA A 16 48.34 -57.47 -3.91
C ALA A 16 48.34 -57.55 -5.46
N ILE A 17 47.98 -58.69 -6.04
CA ILE A 17 47.83 -58.87 -7.50
C ILE A 17 46.56 -58.18 -7.98
N ILE A 18 45.45 -58.24 -7.25
CA ILE A 18 44.20 -57.55 -7.57
C ILE A 18 44.39 -56.04 -7.40
N LEU A 19 45.04 -55.59 -6.32
CA LEU A 19 45.41 -54.19 -6.09
C LEU A 19 46.41 -53.69 -7.15
N GLY A 20 47.41 -54.51 -7.48
CA GLY A 20 48.39 -54.22 -8.55
C GLY A 20 47.75 -54.21 -9.94
N ALA A 21 46.80 -55.10 -10.22
CA ALA A 21 46.04 -55.14 -11.46
C ALA A 21 45.05 -53.98 -11.56
N LEU A 22 44.45 -53.54 -10.44
CA LEU A 22 43.65 -52.31 -10.37
C LEU A 22 44.50 -51.08 -10.63
N PHE A 23 45.74 -51.06 -10.12
CA PHE A 23 46.72 -49.99 -10.39
C PHE A 23 47.15 -49.97 -11.87
N PHE A 24 47.01 -51.09 -12.58
CA PHE A 24 47.29 -51.26 -14.01
C PHE A 24 46.05 -51.13 -14.91
N LEU A 25 44.84 -50.94 -14.35
CA LEU A 25 43.66 -50.62 -15.15
C LEU A 25 43.75 -49.14 -15.57
N PRO A 26 43.83 -48.83 -16.87
CA PRO A 26 43.89 -47.45 -17.33
C PRO A 26 42.59 -46.74 -16.90
N GLY A 27 42.70 -45.58 -16.26
CA GLY A 27 41.54 -44.81 -15.79
C GLY A 27 40.50 -44.55 -16.90
N GLU A 28 40.96 -44.55 -18.16
CA GLU A 28 40.14 -44.40 -19.36
C GLU A 28 39.13 -45.54 -19.56
N ARG A 29 39.42 -46.77 -19.11
CA ARG A 29 38.44 -47.88 -19.19
C ARG A 29 37.32 -47.73 -18.18
N ILE A 30 37.64 -47.31 -16.97
CA ILE A 30 36.66 -47.08 -15.90
C ILE A 30 35.76 -45.90 -16.30
N ALA A 31 36.34 -44.81 -16.80
CA ALA A 31 35.60 -43.66 -17.32
C ALA A 31 34.65 -44.04 -18.46
N ARG A 32 35.08 -44.86 -19.43
CA ARG A 32 34.19 -45.33 -20.51
C ARG A 32 33.04 -46.19 -20.00
N ILE A 33 33.30 -47.13 -19.09
CA ILE A 33 32.25 -47.99 -18.52
C ILE A 33 31.25 -47.14 -17.72
N ALA A 34 31.74 -46.19 -16.92
CA ALA A 34 30.87 -45.27 -16.18
C ALA A 34 30.04 -44.39 -17.13
N ALA A 35 30.66 -43.82 -18.17
CA ALA A 35 29.98 -43.03 -19.20
C ALA A 35 28.91 -43.84 -19.94
N ASP A 36 29.20 -45.09 -20.32
CA ASP A 36 28.24 -45.98 -20.97
C ASP A 36 27.05 -46.31 -20.06
N GLN A 37 27.29 -46.53 -18.76
CA GLN A 37 26.23 -46.80 -17.79
C GLN A 37 25.35 -45.57 -17.53
N ILE A 38 25.95 -44.39 -17.38
CA ILE A 38 25.20 -43.12 -17.23
C ILE A 38 24.43 -42.81 -18.52
N THR A 39 25.01 -43.10 -19.69
CA THR A 39 24.33 -42.95 -20.99
C THR A 39 23.11 -43.86 -21.08
N LYS A 40 23.23 -45.12 -20.65
CA LYS A 40 22.10 -46.05 -20.61
C LYS A 40 21.02 -45.63 -19.62
N ALA A 41 21.39 -45.05 -18.48
CA ALA A 41 20.44 -44.65 -17.45
C ALA A 41 19.73 -43.33 -17.80
N THR A 42 20.45 -42.36 -18.36
CA THR A 42 19.92 -41.01 -18.65
C THR A 42 19.36 -40.88 -20.06
N GLY A 43 19.71 -41.79 -20.97
CA GLY A 43 19.43 -41.66 -22.41
C GLY A 43 20.27 -40.58 -23.11
N ARG A 44 21.27 -40.00 -22.43
CA ARG A 44 22.11 -38.91 -22.95
C ARG A 44 23.56 -39.36 -23.08
N GLN A 45 24.20 -39.04 -24.21
CA GLN A 45 25.62 -39.34 -24.39
C GLN A 45 26.47 -38.59 -23.35
N VAL A 46 27.28 -39.33 -22.59
CA VAL A 46 28.21 -38.77 -21.61
C VAL A 46 29.64 -38.86 -22.13
N THR A 47 30.35 -37.74 -22.13
CA THR A 47 31.77 -37.67 -22.49
C THR A 47 32.58 -37.24 -21.26
N MET A 48 33.61 -38.00 -20.93
CA MET A 48 34.54 -37.69 -19.84
C MET A 48 35.93 -37.48 -20.43
N SER A 49 36.53 -36.32 -20.16
CA SER A 49 37.78 -35.86 -20.76
C SER A 49 38.84 -35.61 -19.67
N GLY A 50 40.06 -36.11 -19.85
CA GLY A 50 41.17 -35.93 -18.91
C GLY A 50 41.48 -37.16 -18.03
N ASP A 51 42.52 -37.04 -17.19
CA ASP A 51 43.06 -38.15 -16.42
C ASP A 51 42.11 -38.57 -15.30
N THR A 52 41.58 -39.79 -15.37
CA THR A 52 40.75 -40.35 -14.30
C THR A 52 41.64 -40.88 -13.17
N LYS A 53 41.46 -40.34 -11.96
CA LYS A 53 42.24 -40.71 -10.77
C LYS A 53 41.36 -41.48 -9.79
N ILE A 54 41.86 -42.62 -9.33
CA ILE A 54 41.22 -43.37 -8.24
C ILE A 54 41.74 -42.81 -6.91
N SER A 55 40.83 -42.35 -6.05
CA SER A 55 41.15 -41.95 -4.69
C SER A 55 40.88 -43.13 -3.75
N PHE A 56 41.81 -43.41 -2.84
CA PHE A 56 41.73 -44.55 -1.91
C PHE A 56 41.61 -44.12 -0.44
N TYR A 57 41.76 -42.83 -0.13
CA TYR A 57 41.69 -42.29 1.24
C TYR A 57 41.40 -40.77 1.22
N PRO A 58 40.51 -40.23 2.08
CA PRO A 58 39.69 -40.90 3.10
C PRO A 58 38.42 -41.61 2.56
N ILE A 59 38.06 -41.45 1.29
CA ILE A 59 36.94 -42.16 0.63
C ILE A 59 37.44 -42.85 -0.65
N LEU A 60 37.00 -44.10 -0.87
CA LEU A 60 37.22 -44.79 -2.14
C LEU A 60 36.34 -44.15 -3.21
N GLY A 61 36.92 -43.64 -4.28
CA GLY A 61 36.15 -42.95 -5.32
C GLY A 61 36.89 -42.76 -6.61
N VAL A 62 36.14 -42.38 -7.64
CA VAL A 62 36.67 -42.04 -8.97
C VAL A 62 36.54 -40.54 -9.14
N SER A 63 37.65 -39.86 -9.40
CA SER A 63 37.68 -38.46 -9.84
C SER A 63 37.97 -38.42 -11.33
N THR A 64 37.13 -37.70 -12.05
CA THR A 64 37.23 -37.49 -13.50
C THR A 64 37.61 -36.05 -13.79
N GLY A 65 38.24 -35.81 -14.94
CA GLY A 65 38.46 -34.46 -15.46
C GLY A 65 37.16 -33.82 -15.95
N ALA A 66 37.21 -33.06 -17.04
CA ALA A 66 36.04 -32.38 -17.56
C ALA A 66 34.96 -33.39 -18.00
N VAL A 67 33.73 -33.21 -17.53
CA VAL A 67 32.58 -34.05 -17.87
C VAL A 67 31.58 -33.24 -18.66
N GLU A 68 31.07 -33.81 -19.74
CA GLU A 68 29.99 -33.23 -20.56
C GLU A 68 28.88 -34.27 -20.76
N ILE A 69 27.64 -33.86 -20.48
CA ILE A 69 26.42 -34.63 -20.76
C ILE A 69 25.69 -33.92 -21.90
N ALA A 70 25.46 -34.67 -22.99
CA ALA A 70 24.74 -34.18 -24.15
C ALA A 70 23.35 -33.67 -23.77
N ASN A 71 22.87 -32.69 -24.53
CA ASN A 71 21.55 -32.12 -24.35
C ASN A 71 20.49 -32.94 -25.08
N ALA A 72 19.24 -32.48 -25.02
CA ALA A 72 18.18 -33.05 -25.80
C ALA A 72 18.46 -32.95 -27.29
N ASP A 73 18.07 -33.97 -28.05
CA ASP A 73 18.26 -34.02 -29.51
C ASP A 73 17.60 -32.84 -30.23
N TRP A 74 16.62 -32.20 -29.58
CA TRP A 74 15.92 -31.02 -30.07
C TRP A 74 16.59 -29.69 -29.67
N SER A 75 17.61 -29.71 -28.82
CA SER A 75 18.32 -28.51 -28.35
C SER A 75 19.61 -28.27 -29.15
N ASP A 76 19.80 -27.01 -29.56
CA ASP A 76 21.01 -26.51 -30.21
C ASP A 76 21.95 -25.79 -29.22
N ALA A 77 21.64 -25.75 -27.92
CA ALA A 77 22.33 -24.92 -26.93
C ALA A 77 23.63 -25.53 -26.38
N GLY A 78 24.21 -26.53 -27.06
CA GLY A 78 25.37 -27.29 -26.56
C GLY A 78 25.01 -28.24 -25.42
N PRO A 79 25.99 -28.78 -24.67
CA PRO A 79 25.77 -29.78 -23.61
C PRO A 79 24.81 -29.30 -22.51
N MET A 80 23.97 -30.21 -21.99
CA MET A 80 23.05 -29.92 -20.88
C MET A 80 23.80 -29.72 -19.56
N LEU A 81 24.86 -30.50 -19.34
CA LEU A 81 25.72 -30.38 -18.18
C LEU A 81 27.18 -30.39 -18.63
N ARG A 82 27.96 -29.45 -18.14
CA ARG A 82 29.42 -29.44 -18.25
C ARG A 82 30.03 -29.17 -16.89
N ALA A 83 31.08 -29.87 -16.49
CA ALA A 83 31.79 -29.60 -15.25
C ALA A 83 33.30 -29.76 -15.44
N ASP A 84 34.11 -29.00 -14.72
CA ASP A 84 35.58 -29.08 -14.81
C ASP A 84 36.12 -30.37 -14.18
N SER A 85 35.45 -30.83 -13.12
CA SER A 85 35.71 -32.12 -12.51
C SER A 85 34.46 -32.65 -11.83
N LEU A 86 34.32 -33.98 -11.86
CA LEU A 86 33.30 -34.72 -11.13
C LEU A 86 33.97 -35.87 -10.40
N LYS A 87 33.73 -35.95 -9.08
CA LYS A 87 34.21 -37.03 -8.23
C LYS A 87 33.03 -37.74 -7.59
N ILE A 88 33.01 -39.06 -7.73
CA ILE A 88 31.98 -39.94 -7.19
C ILE A 88 32.65 -40.91 -6.21
N GLY A 89 32.30 -40.79 -4.93
CA GLY A 89 32.64 -41.74 -3.88
C GLY A 89 31.67 -42.90 -3.86
N VAL A 90 32.19 -44.12 -3.69
CA VAL A 90 31.39 -45.35 -3.58
C VAL A 90 31.81 -46.13 -2.34
N GLU A 91 30.89 -46.86 -1.72
CA GLU A 91 31.23 -47.69 -0.57
C GLU A 91 32.03 -48.93 -0.99
N PRO A 92 33.15 -49.29 -0.34
CA PRO A 92 33.95 -50.46 -0.72
C PRO A 92 33.18 -51.78 -0.66
N GLN A 93 32.21 -51.91 0.24
CA GLN A 93 31.38 -53.12 0.38
C GLN A 93 30.39 -53.28 -0.78
N ALA A 94 29.89 -52.17 -1.32
CA ALA A 94 28.95 -52.13 -2.45
C ALA A 94 29.54 -52.71 -3.75
N LEU A 95 30.87 -52.69 -3.91
CA LEU A 95 31.56 -53.26 -5.08
C LEU A 95 31.46 -54.79 -5.16
N PHE A 96 31.12 -55.47 -4.05
CA PHE A 96 31.01 -56.93 -3.98
C PHE A 96 29.56 -57.43 -3.82
N GLY A 97 28.63 -56.55 -3.42
CA GLY A 97 27.27 -56.90 -2.99
C GLY A 97 26.14 -56.68 -4.02
N GLY A 98 26.39 -55.95 -5.12
CA GLY A 98 25.38 -55.68 -6.16
C GLY A 98 24.54 -54.42 -5.95
N ASP A 99 24.45 -53.90 -4.72
CA ASP A 99 23.79 -52.64 -4.41
C ASP A 99 24.79 -51.47 -4.45
N ILE A 100 24.69 -50.58 -5.44
CA ILE A 100 25.62 -49.46 -5.61
C ILE A 100 25.25 -48.34 -4.62
N ARG A 101 26.07 -48.15 -3.58
CA ARG A 101 25.94 -47.06 -2.60
C ARG A 101 26.87 -45.89 -2.96
N ILE A 102 26.32 -44.71 -3.28
CA ILE A 102 27.10 -43.48 -3.55
C ILE A 102 27.33 -42.75 -2.21
N THR A 103 28.59 -42.62 -1.81
CA THR A 103 28.97 -41.99 -0.53
C THR A 103 29.30 -40.50 -0.68
N GLY A 104 29.61 -40.04 -1.88
CA GLY A 104 29.97 -38.64 -2.10
C GLY A 104 29.85 -38.25 -3.56
N LEU A 105 29.34 -37.05 -3.82
CA LEU A 105 29.39 -36.42 -5.12
C LEU A 105 30.07 -35.05 -4.96
N GLU A 106 31.18 -34.81 -5.65
CA GLU A 106 31.82 -33.50 -5.68
C GLU A 106 31.88 -33.00 -7.12
N ALA A 107 31.36 -31.81 -7.39
CA ALA A 107 31.39 -31.18 -8.72
C ALA A 107 31.96 -29.76 -8.65
N VAL A 108 32.90 -29.45 -9.54
CA VAL A 108 33.56 -28.14 -9.60
C VAL A 108 33.16 -27.42 -10.89
N ASN A 109 32.71 -26.17 -10.72
CA ASN A 109 32.20 -25.29 -11.77
C ASN A 109 31.19 -25.97 -12.73
N PRO A 110 30.15 -26.68 -12.24
CA PRO A 110 29.19 -27.25 -13.16
C PRO A 110 28.35 -26.14 -13.81
N GLU A 111 28.31 -26.14 -15.13
CA GLU A 111 27.36 -25.40 -15.96
C GLU A 111 26.19 -26.31 -16.31
N ILE A 112 24.99 -25.98 -15.81
CA ILE A 112 23.75 -26.70 -16.07
C ILE A 112 22.86 -25.83 -16.96
N ARG A 113 22.37 -26.40 -18.05
CA ARG A 113 21.48 -25.75 -19.01
C ARG A 113 20.15 -26.48 -19.01
N LEU A 114 19.12 -25.81 -18.50
CA LEU A 114 17.74 -26.28 -18.50
C LEU A 114 16.97 -25.54 -19.57
N GLU A 115 16.30 -26.27 -20.44
CA GLU A 115 15.55 -25.71 -21.56
C GLU A 115 14.16 -26.30 -21.63
N ARG A 116 13.18 -25.42 -21.91
CA ARG A 116 11.83 -25.80 -22.27
C ARG A 116 11.55 -25.40 -23.71
N ALA A 117 11.24 -26.38 -24.55
CA ALA A 117 10.87 -26.17 -25.94
C ALA A 117 9.49 -25.51 -26.06
N ARG A 118 9.20 -24.93 -27.24
CA ARG A 118 7.91 -24.27 -27.54
C ARG A 118 6.70 -25.18 -27.43
N ASP A 119 6.90 -26.48 -27.62
CA ASP A 119 5.87 -27.52 -27.51
C ASP A 119 5.72 -28.07 -26.09
N GLY A 120 6.46 -27.51 -25.12
CA GLY A 120 6.39 -27.87 -23.71
C GLY A 120 7.37 -28.96 -23.27
N ARG A 121 8.11 -29.60 -24.20
CA ARG A 121 9.16 -30.58 -23.85
C ARG A 121 10.28 -29.93 -23.06
N VAL A 122 10.89 -30.68 -22.14
CA VAL A 122 11.96 -30.19 -21.27
C VAL A 122 13.21 -31.05 -21.43
N ASN A 123 14.39 -30.45 -21.37
CA ASN A 123 15.62 -31.19 -21.65
C ASN A 123 16.10 -32.05 -20.46
N TRP A 124 15.62 -31.72 -19.25
CA TRP A 124 15.86 -32.44 -18.00
C TRP A 124 14.92 -33.63 -17.76
N GLU A 125 14.09 -33.97 -18.74
CA GLU A 125 13.40 -35.25 -18.78
C GLU A 125 14.43 -36.32 -19.17
N LEU A 126 14.91 -37.07 -18.17
CA LEU A 126 15.93 -38.10 -18.30
C LEU A 126 15.30 -39.48 -18.11
N GLY A 127 15.74 -40.46 -18.91
CA GLY A 127 15.29 -41.84 -18.83
C GLY A 127 15.02 -42.47 -20.20
N VAL A 128 14.96 -43.80 -20.22
CA VAL A 128 14.58 -44.62 -21.39
C VAL A 128 13.27 -45.34 -21.05
N GLU A 129 12.33 -45.42 -22.00
CA GLU A 129 11.12 -46.24 -21.85
C GLU A 129 11.51 -47.66 -21.39
N GLY A 130 11.00 -48.08 -20.22
CA GLY A 130 11.35 -49.36 -19.59
C GLY A 130 12.32 -49.28 -18.40
N VAL A 131 12.91 -48.11 -18.12
CA VAL A 131 13.55 -47.78 -16.83
C VAL A 131 12.75 -46.62 -16.25
N ALA A 132 11.72 -46.93 -15.45
CA ALA A 132 10.80 -45.93 -14.92
C ALA A 132 11.56 -44.85 -14.12
N PRO A 133 11.48 -43.56 -14.52
CA PRO A 133 11.68 -42.47 -13.59
C PRO A 133 10.54 -42.53 -12.57
N SER A 134 10.87 -42.40 -11.29
CA SER A 134 9.86 -42.33 -10.23
C SER A 134 8.81 -41.25 -10.54
N GLY A 135 7.54 -41.67 -10.72
CA GLY A 135 6.42 -40.81 -10.34
C GLY A 135 5.29 -40.50 -11.34
N GLN A 136 5.18 -41.09 -12.54
CA GLN A 136 3.95 -40.95 -13.34
C GLN A 136 3.44 -42.27 -13.91
N SER A 137 2.13 -42.49 -13.72
CA SER A 137 1.45 -43.77 -13.49
C SER A 137 0.79 -44.40 -14.71
N ASP A 138 0.67 -45.73 -14.69
CA ASP A 138 -0.57 -46.40 -15.14
C ASP A 138 -0.90 -47.64 -14.28
N GLY A 139 -1.91 -47.48 -13.43
CA GLY A 139 -2.96 -48.47 -13.11
C GLY A 139 -2.63 -49.85 -12.51
N THR A 140 -1.38 -50.24 -12.28
CA THR A 140 -1.06 -51.54 -11.66
C THR A 140 -0.01 -51.42 -10.58
N LEU A 141 -0.26 -52.09 -9.44
CA LEU A 141 0.66 -52.26 -8.31
C LEU A 141 1.91 -53.04 -8.77
N ALA A 142 2.79 -52.38 -9.51
CA ALA A 142 4.15 -52.84 -9.74
C ALA A 142 5.01 -52.24 -8.64
N THR A 143 5.51 -53.09 -7.75
CA THR A 143 6.60 -52.77 -6.83
C THR A 143 7.86 -52.57 -7.68
N SER A 144 7.96 -51.43 -8.36
CA SER A 144 9.14 -51.06 -9.13
C SER A 144 10.30 -50.93 -8.15
N ASN A 145 11.35 -51.71 -8.39
CA ASN A 145 12.56 -51.74 -7.59
C ASN A 145 13.11 -50.31 -7.52
N ARG A 146 12.87 -49.63 -6.39
CA ARG A 146 13.35 -48.26 -6.13
C ARG A 146 14.85 -48.30 -6.40
N LEU A 147 15.34 -47.51 -7.36
CA LEU A 147 16.77 -47.22 -7.44
C LEU A 147 17.11 -46.53 -6.11
N ALA A 148 17.55 -47.31 -5.13
CA ALA A 148 18.03 -46.84 -3.84
C ALA A 148 19.38 -46.16 -4.05
N LEU A 149 19.37 -45.05 -4.78
CA LEU A 149 20.48 -44.13 -4.92
C LEU A 149 20.61 -43.42 -3.57
N THR A 150 21.41 -44.00 -2.69
CA THR A 150 21.83 -43.32 -1.46
C THR A 150 22.91 -42.31 -1.82
N LEU A 151 22.85 -41.09 -1.30
CA LEU A 151 23.85 -40.04 -1.53
C LEU A 151 24.24 -39.40 -0.21
N ASP A 152 25.29 -39.89 0.45
CA ASP A 152 25.60 -39.39 1.81
C ASP A 152 25.93 -37.90 1.83
N ARG A 153 26.65 -37.40 0.82
CA ARG A 153 26.96 -35.98 0.65
C ARG A 153 27.12 -35.57 -0.82
N ALA A 154 26.59 -34.41 -1.18
CA ALA A 154 26.86 -33.73 -2.45
C ALA A 154 27.49 -32.36 -2.17
N LEU A 155 28.66 -32.09 -2.73
CA LEU A 155 29.35 -30.80 -2.66
C LEU A 155 29.52 -30.25 -4.07
N ILE A 156 28.90 -29.11 -4.33
CA ILE A 156 28.99 -28.41 -5.61
C ILE A 156 29.60 -27.04 -5.36
N THR A 157 30.61 -26.67 -6.13
CA THR A 157 31.31 -25.37 -5.99
C THR A 157 31.30 -24.63 -7.31
N GLY A 158 30.96 -23.34 -7.30
CA GLY A 158 31.01 -22.48 -8.49
C GLY A 158 29.99 -22.83 -9.57
N ALA A 159 28.84 -23.43 -9.21
CA ALA A 159 27.82 -23.81 -10.16
C ALA A 159 27.22 -22.60 -10.89
N SER A 160 26.90 -22.82 -12.16
CA SER A 160 26.05 -21.94 -12.95
C SER A 160 24.87 -22.72 -13.51
N LEU A 161 23.67 -22.14 -13.41
CA LEU A 161 22.43 -22.69 -13.91
C LEU A 161 21.83 -21.68 -14.88
N SER A 162 21.52 -22.11 -16.09
CA SER A 162 20.75 -21.31 -17.04
C SER A 162 19.44 -22.01 -17.35
N TYR A 163 18.33 -21.27 -17.24
CA TYR A 163 17.00 -21.70 -17.63
C TYR A 163 16.53 -20.89 -18.82
N THR A 164 16.19 -21.56 -19.91
CA THR A 164 15.66 -20.94 -21.14
C THR A 164 14.30 -21.52 -21.46
N ASP A 165 13.27 -20.68 -21.44
CA ASP A 165 11.94 -21.03 -21.91
C ASP A 165 11.75 -20.47 -23.33
N HIS A 166 11.75 -21.37 -24.33
CA HIS A 166 11.61 -20.99 -25.74
C HIS A 166 10.16 -20.59 -26.11
N ALA A 167 9.17 -20.89 -25.26
CA ALA A 167 7.78 -20.49 -25.45
C ALA A 167 7.55 -19.03 -25.05
N THR A 168 8.11 -18.59 -23.92
CA THR A 168 7.99 -17.21 -23.42
C THR A 168 9.16 -16.31 -23.83
N GLY A 169 10.27 -16.89 -24.31
CA GLY A 169 11.52 -16.18 -24.59
C GLY A 169 12.28 -15.80 -23.31
N THR A 170 11.90 -16.33 -22.15
CA THR A 170 12.50 -16.01 -20.86
C THR A 170 13.84 -16.73 -20.71
N VAL A 171 14.91 -15.97 -20.43
CA VAL A 171 16.23 -16.51 -20.10
C VAL A 171 16.58 -16.05 -18.68
N GLN A 172 16.83 -17.00 -17.80
CA GLN A 172 17.30 -16.75 -16.44
C GLN A 172 18.65 -17.44 -16.25
N ALA A 173 19.62 -16.74 -15.66
CA ALA A 173 20.93 -17.30 -15.39
C ALA A 173 21.33 -17.02 -13.95
N PHE A 174 21.74 -18.07 -13.27
CA PHE A 174 22.27 -18.08 -11.91
C PHE A 174 23.74 -18.50 -12.01
N ARG A 175 24.66 -17.73 -11.43
CA ARG A 175 26.11 -18.03 -11.45
C ARG A 175 26.70 -18.09 -10.05
N ASN A 176 27.88 -18.70 -9.93
CA ASN A 176 28.70 -18.70 -8.72
C ASN A 176 27.97 -19.20 -7.47
N MET A 177 27.24 -20.31 -7.62
CA MET A 177 26.52 -20.95 -6.51
C MET A 177 27.34 -22.09 -5.91
N ASP A 178 27.38 -22.16 -4.60
CA ASP A 178 27.91 -23.33 -3.88
C ASP A 178 26.77 -24.08 -3.21
N PHE A 179 26.86 -25.40 -3.10
CA PHE A 179 25.85 -26.25 -2.49
C PHE A 179 26.51 -27.40 -1.71
N ASP A 180 26.12 -27.61 -0.46
CA ASP A 180 26.49 -28.74 0.38
C ASP A 180 25.19 -29.42 0.85
N LEU A 181 24.92 -30.62 0.34
CA LEU A 181 23.80 -31.47 0.73
C LEU A 181 24.33 -32.69 1.46
N ARG A 182 23.69 -33.08 2.55
CA ARG A 182 23.98 -34.33 3.25
C ARG A 182 22.71 -35.13 3.39
N TRP A 183 22.70 -36.35 2.86
CA TRP A 183 21.51 -37.21 2.80
C TRP A 183 21.88 -38.70 2.96
N PRO A 184 22.31 -39.13 4.17
CA PRO A 184 22.86 -40.48 4.39
C PRO A 184 21.88 -41.64 4.23
N ASP A 185 20.59 -41.35 4.34
CA ASP A 185 19.50 -42.32 4.25
C ASP A 185 18.37 -41.75 3.38
N TYR A 186 17.97 -42.52 2.37
CA TYR A 186 16.97 -42.12 1.37
C TYR A 186 15.64 -41.69 2.00
N ASP A 187 15.16 -42.44 3.00
CA ASP A 187 13.93 -42.12 3.74
C ASP A 187 14.20 -41.27 4.99
N GLY A 188 15.44 -40.82 5.19
CA GLY A 188 15.88 -40.01 6.32
C GLY A 188 15.80 -38.50 6.06
N THR A 189 16.50 -37.74 6.91
CA THR A 189 16.59 -36.28 6.82
C THR A 189 17.78 -35.89 5.95
N ALA A 190 17.53 -35.02 4.96
CA ALA A 190 18.58 -34.29 4.26
C ALA A 190 18.80 -32.92 4.89
N THR A 191 20.06 -32.53 5.09
CA THR A 191 20.43 -31.14 5.42
C THR A 191 21.12 -30.50 4.24
N PHE A 192 20.80 -29.25 3.96
CA PHE A 192 21.41 -28.52 2.85
C PHE A 192 21.89 -27.14 3.28
N GLU A 193 22.92 -26.67 2.58
CA GLU A 193 23.40 -25.29 2.62
C GLU A 193 23.75 -24.87 1.18
N ALA A 194 23.28 -23.71 0.77
CA ALA A 194 23.55 -23.12 -0.53
C ALA A 194 24.03 -21.68 -0.34
N VAL A 195 25.09 -21.29 -1.04
CA VAL A 195 25.58 -19.91 -1.06
C VAL A 195 25.36 -19.34 -2.45
N LEU A 196 24.44 -18.37 -2.54
CA LEU A 196 24.03 -17.70 -3.76
C LEU A 196 24.78 -16.37 -3.87
N ARG A 197 25.36 -16.08 -5.04
CA ARG A 197 26.12 -14.84 -5.31
C ARG A 197 25.61 -14.13 -6.56
N GLN A 198 24.29 -14.01 -6.68
CA GLN A 198 23.64 -13.39 -7.84
C GLN A 198 23.58 -11.87 -7.75
N GLY A 199 23.33 -11.34 -6.55
CA GLY A 199 23.12 -9.91 -6.34
C GLY A 199 24.38 -9.15 -5.93
N SER A 200 24.19 -8.10 -5.15
CA SER A 200 25.26 -7.23 -4.64
C SER A 200 26.18 -7.92 -3.63
N ALA A 201 25.74 -9.03 -3.02
CA ALA A 201 26.40 -9.69 -1.91
C ALA A 201 25.94 -11.15 -1.78
N PRO A 202 26.71 -12.02 -1.08
CA PRO A 202 26.35 -13.41 -0.90
C PRO A 202 25.13 -13.58 0.02
N VAL A 203 24.27 -14.54 -0.32
CA VAL A 203 23.12 -14.98 0.48
C VAL A 203 23.26 -16.48 0.76
N THR A 204 23.09 -16.87 2.01
CA THR A 204 23.12 -18.27 2.44
C THR A 204 21.70 -18.78 2.65
N LEU A 205 21.36 -19.89 2.01
CA LEU A 205 20.13 -20.65 2.23
C LEU A 205 20.50 -21.98 2.89
N SER A 206 20.02 -22.25 4.10
CA SER A 206 20.28 -23.51 4.80
C SER A 206 19.01 -24.12 5.34
N GLY A 207 19.00 -25.43 5.59
CA GLY A 207 17.79 -26.09 6.04
C GLY A 207 17.88 -27.59 6.15
N HIS A 208 16.72 -28.20 6.41
CA HIS A 208 16.54 -29.64 6.35
C HIS A 208 15.20 -30.02 5.73
N LEU A 209 15.16 -31.23 5.18
CA LEU A 209 13.98 -31.88 4.63
C LEU A 209 13.93 -33.31 5.19
N ASP A 210 12.86 -33.63 5.88
CA ASP A 210 12.63 -34.98 6.41
C ASP A 210 11.97 -35.86 5.36
N GLN A 211 12.23 -37.18 5.45
CA GLN A 211 11.58 -38.20 4.63
C GLN A 211 11.70 -37.91 3.13
N VAL A 212 12.92 -37.63 2.66
CA VAL A 212 13.17 -37.17 1.28
C VAL A 212 12.59 -38.13 0.24
N GLY A 213 12.68 -39.45 0.45
CA GLY A 213 12.03 -40.43 -0.42
C GLY A 213 10.53 -40.19 -0.60
N GLN A 214 9.81 -39.94 0.49
CA GLN A 214 8.37 -39.64 0.44
C GLN A 214 8.10 -38.28 -0.22
N PHE A 215 8.95 -37.29 0.00
CA PHE A 215 8.84 -35.99 -0.67
C PHE A 215 8.99 -36.12 -2.19
N ILE A 216 9.96 -36.92 -2.66
CA ILE A 216 10.15 -37.24 -4.08
C ILE A 216 8.92 -37.96 -4.65
N ASP A 217 8.30 -38.85 -3.86
CA ASP A 217 7.04 -39.52 -4.21
C ASP A 217 5.80 -38.59 -4.15
N GLY A 218 5.98 -37.30 -3.83
CA GLY A 218 4.93 -36.29 -3.82
C GLY A 218 4.21 -36.09 -2.49
N ALA A 219 4.67 -36.73 -1.40
CA ALA A 219 4.12 -36.50 -0.07
C ALA A 219 4.51 -35.12 0.49
N VAL A 220 3.70 -34.65 1.45
CA VAL A 220 4.00 -33.47 2.26
C VAL A 220 4.84 -33.90 3.46
N THR A 221 6.09 -33.47 3.52
CA THR A 221 7.03 -33.84 4.59
C THR A 221 7.51 -32.60 5.35
N ALA A 222 8.12 -32.81 6.53
CA ALA A 222 8.63 -31.70 7.33
C ALA A 222 9.84 -31.05 6.65
N LEU A 223 9.89 -29.73 6.64
CA LEU A 223 11.00 -28.96 6.09
C LEU A 223 11.23 -27.69 6.90
N SER A 224 12.50 -27.30 7.02
CA SER A 224 12.87 -25.96 7.43
C SER A 224 13.83 -25.33 6.44
N ALA A 225 13.72 -24.04 6.24
CA ALA A 225 14.65 -23.26 5.43
C ALA A 225 14.95 -21.94 6.13
N ARG A 226 16.20 -21.49 6.09
CA ARG A 226 16.64 -20.20 6.58
C ARG A 226 17.47 -19.53 5.50
N LEU A 227 17.01 -18.38 5.06
CA LEU A 227 17.69 -17.50 4.13
C LEU A 227 18.33 -16.36 4.92
N SER A 228 19.63 -16.14 4.79
CA SER A 228 20.37 -15.09 5.52
C SER A 228 21.28 -14.34 4.56
N GLY A 229 21.30 -13.02 4.67
CA GLY A 229 22.11 -12.15 3.82
C GLY A 229 22.32 -10.78 4.46
N PRO A 230 22.87 -9.82 3.72
CA PRO A 230 22.85 -8.42 4.15
C PRO A 230 21.41 -7.97 4.42
N GLY A 231 21.24 -7.15 5.45
CA GLY A 231 19.92 -6.64 5.81
C GLY A 231 19.06 -7.58 6.64
N GLY A 232 19.40 -8.88 6.78
CA GLY A 232 18.76 -9.76 7.76
C GLY A 232 18.55 -11.22 7.33
N SER A 233 17.48 -11.83 7.82
CA SER A 233 17.14 -13.23 7.58
C SER A 233 15.65 -13.51 7.53
N VAL A 234 15.28 -14.56 6.80
CA VAL A 234 13.93 -15.13 6.75
C VAL A 234 14.04 -16.62 7.06
N ALA A 235 13.22 -17.11 7.99
CA ALA A 235 13.20 -18.51 8.37
C ALA A 235 11.80 -19.09 8.21
N PHE A 236 11.72 -20.30 7.72
CA PHE A 236 10.51 -21.10 7.61
C PHE A 236 10.73 -22.42 8.33
N ALA A 237 9.75 -22.84 9.12
CA ALA A 237 9.72 -24.15 9.76
C ALA A 237 8.31 -24.73 9.65
N GLY A 238 8.18 -25.88 8.99
CA GLY A 238 6.87 -26.46 8.74
C GLY A 238 6.96 -27.73 7.91
N ARG A 239 6.08 -27.81 6.92
CA ARG A 239 5.95 -28.94 6.02
C ARG A 239 5.52 -28.48 4.64
N GLY A 240 5.92 -29.22 3.62
CA GLY A 240 5.65 -28.91 2.22
C GLY A 240 5.80 -30.12 1.32
N GLY A 241 5.23 -30.02 0.12
CA GLY A 241 5.34 -31.05 -0.91
C GLY A 241 6.05 -30.53 -2.16
N ALA A 242 6.18 -31.39 -3.17
CA ALA A 242 6.69 -31.02 -4.48
C ALA A 242 5.71 -30.12 -5.27
N GLN A 243 4.41 -30.19 -4.96
CA GLN A 243 3.40 -29.22 -5.39
C GLN A 243 3.50 -27.95 -4.54
N PRO A 244 2.98 -26.78 -5.00
CA PRO A 244 3.03 -25.52 -4.25
C PRO A 244 2.09 -25.54 -3.03
N GLN A 245 2.41 -26.39 -2.06
CA GLN A 245 1.68 -26.64 -0.84
C GLN A 245 2.68 -26.49 0.31
N LEU A 246 2.45 -25.53 1.18
CA LEU A 246 3.34 -25.22 2.30
C LEU A 246 2.49 -24.90 3.52
N GLN A 247 2.83 -25.46 4.67
CA GLN A 247 2.21 -25.10 5.94
C GLN A 247 3.29 -25.01 7.02
N GLY A 248 3.40 -23.88 7.69
CA GLY A 248 4.43 -23.69 8.69
C GLY A 248 4.48 -22.29 9.25
N ARG A 249 5.45 -22.05 10.11
CA ARG A 249 5.76 -20.75 10.66
C ARG A 249 6.80 -20.06 9.78
N LEU A 250 6.52 -18.82 9.38
CA LEU A 250 7.45 -17.91 8.73
C LEU A 250 7.86 -16.85 9.75
N ASP A 251 9.15 -16.74 10.02
CA ASP A 251 9.75 -15.69 10.84
C ASP A 251 10.65 -14.82 9.95
N ILE A 252 10.49 -13.50 10.08
CA ILE A 252 11.17 -12.48 9.27
C ILE A 252 11.91 -11.56 10.23
N ASP A 253 13.20 -11.35 9.98
CA ASP A 253 14.03 -10.40 10.72
C ASP A 253 14.91 -9.65 9.73
N LEU A 254 14.35 -8.60 9.14
CA LEU A 254 14.96 -7.73 8.15
C LEU A 254 15.11 -6.32 8.74
N ASP A 255 16.35 -5.90 8.97
CA ASP A 255 16.72 -4.53 9.33
C ASP A 255 16.77 -3.61 8.10
N ASP A 256 17.08 -4.18 6.92
CA ASP A 256 17.14 -3.48 5.63
C ASP A 256 16.63 -4.42 4.52
N THR A 257 15.35 -4.27 4.18
CA THR A 257 14.70 -5.11 3.16
C THR A 257 15.30 -4.87 1.78
N ASP A 258 15.70 -3.64 1.45
CA ASP A 258 16.22 -3.31 0.13
C ASP A 258 17.59 -3.94 -0.09
N ALA A 259 18.46 -3.91 0.93
CA ALA A 259 19.73 -4.61 0.91
C ALA A 259 19.55 -6.13 0.77
N PHE A 260 18.55 -6.69 1.45
CA PHE A 260 18.24 -8.11 1.37
C PHE A 260 17.75 -8.51 -0.04
N LEU A 261 16.83 -7.75 -0.63
CA LEU A 261 16.33 -7.98 -2.00
C LEU A 261 17.43 -7.79 -3.05
N ALA A 262 18.25 -6.75 -2.91
CA ALA A 262 19.39 -6.50 -3.80
C ALA A 262 20.44 -7.63 -3.74
N ALA A 263 20.63 -8.26 -2.58
CA ALA A 263 21.51 -9.43 -2.44
C ALA A 263 20.95 -10.67 -3.15
N LEU A 264 19.62 -10.79 -3.25
CA LEU A 264 18.94 -11.82 -4.05
C LEU A 264 18.94 -11.53 -5.56
N GLY A 265 19.45 -10.37 -5.98
CA GLY A 265 19.44 -9.94 -7.39
C GLY A 265 18.08 -9.44 -7.86
N LEU A 266 17.18 -9.10 -6.93
CA LEU A 266 15.89 -8.48 -7.23
C LEU A 266 16.06 -6.97 -7.32
N ASP A 267 15.21 -6.33 -8.13
CA ASP A 267 15.18 -4.87 -8.25
C ASP A 267 14.87 -4.22 -6.89
N ARG A 268 15.52 -3.08 -6.63
CA ARG A 268 15.28 -2.30 -5.42
C ARG A 268 13.86 -1.74 -5.47
N LEU A 269 13.07 -2.08 -4.46
CA LEU A 269 11.80 -1.45 -4.17
C LEU A 269 12.09 -0.21 -3.32
N ASP A 270 11.62 0.97 -3.69
CA ASP A 270 11.76 2.16 -2.83
C ASP A 270 10.73 2.05 -1.70
N LEU A 271 11.04 1.25 -0.68
CA LEU A 271 10.13 0.97 0.42
C LEU A 271 10.19 2.09 1.46
N PRO A 272 9.05 2.73 1.77
CA PRO A 272 9.03 3.80 2.75
C PRO A 272 9.28 3.28 4.17
N ARG A 273 9.90 4.11 5.01
CA ARG A 273 10.21 3.76 6.41
C ARG A 273 8.92 3.41 7.16
N GLY A 274 8.94 2.46 8.07
CA GLY A 274 7.70 2.10 8.75
C GLY A 274 6.69 1.28 7.91
N PHE A 275 6.98 1.01 6.62
CA PHE A 275 6.12 0.28 5.69
C PHE A 275 6.94 -0.63 4.75
N GLY A 276 7.82 -1.44 5.35
CA GLY A 276 8.53 -2.50 4.64
C GLY A 276 10.03 -2.28 4.49
N ALA A 277 10.56 -1.07 4.68
CA ALA A 277 12.01 -0.83 4.69
C ALA A 277 12.75 -1.70 5.72
N SER A 278 12.10 -1.96 6.85
CA SER A 278 12.48 -3.01 7.81
C SER A 278 11.24 -3.78 8.24
N VAL A 279 11.40 -5.08 8.48
CA VAL A 279 10.32 -6.01 8.81
C VAL A 279 10.82 -6.99 9.85
N LYS A 280 10.19 -7.01 11.03
CA LYS A 280 10.46 -8.02 12.05
C LYS A 280 9.17 -8.69 12.50
N GLY A 281 9.19 -10.00 12.70
CA GLY A 281 8.05 -10.73 13.26
C GLY A 281 7.79 -12.05 12.55
N GLY A 282 6.55 -12.49 12.51
CA GLY A 282 6.21 -13.76 11.88
C GLY A 282 4.73 -14.02 11.71
N THR A 283 4.42 -15.13 11.07
CA THR A 283 3.06 -15.59 10.79
C THR A 283 3.03 -17.09 10.57
N ASP A 284 1.93 -17.72 10.93
CA ASP A 284 1.62 -19.08 10.51
C ASP A 284 1.04 -19.02 9.09
N LEU A 285 1.80 -19.54 8.14
CA LEU A 285 1.51 -19.53 6.72
C LEU A 285 0.92 -20.87 6.28
N THR A 286 -0.09 -20.82 5.42
CA THR A 286 -0.59 -21.97 4.66
C THR A 286 -0.78 -21.57 3.21
N LEU A 287 -0.06 -22.22 2.30
CA LEU A 287 -0.23 -22.11 0.85
C LEU A 287 -0.81 -23.42 0.33
N THR A 288 -1.83 -23.31 -0.50
CA THR A 288 -2.49 -24.44 -1.18
C THR A 288 -2.09 -24.52 -2.65
N ASP A 289 -2.34 -25.66 -3.27
CA ASP A 289 -2.14 -25.87 -4.72
C ASP A 289 -2.96 -24.91 -5.60
N ALA A 290 -4.12 -24.47 -5.12
CA ALA A 290 -4.95 -23.45 -5.73
C ALA A 290 -4.38 -22.01 -5.60
N LEU A 291 -3.14 -21.86 -5.11
CA LEU A 291 -2.47 -20.57 -4.86
C LEU A 291 -3.25 -19.67 -3.90
N GLN A 292 -3.95 -20.28 -2.94
CA GLN A 292 -4.55 -19.58 -1.81
C GLN A 292 -3.55 -19.56 -0.65
N LEU A 293 -3.16 -18.36 -0.24
CA LEU A 293 -2.24 -18.07 0.85
C LEU A 293 -3.03 -17.56 2.06
N SER A 294 -3.05 -18.34 3.12
CA SER A 294 -3.62 -17.96 4.42
C SER A 294 -2.51 -17.63 5.39
N LEU A 295 -2.59 -16.43 5.98
CA LEU A 295 -1.73 -15.94 7.04
C LEU A 295 -2.55 -15.89 8.33
N ARG A 296 -2.05 -16.55 9.38
CA ARG A 296 -2.64 -16.59 10.71
C ARG A 296 -1.59 -16.16 11.73
N ASN A 297 -2.07 -15.68 12.89
CA ASN A 297 -1.20 -15.16 13.95
C ASN A 297 -0.13 -14.19 13.42
N LEU A 298 -0.51 -13.36 12.44
CA LEU A 298 0.36 -12.36 11.86
C LEU A 298 0.75 -11.40 12.99
N ALA A 299 2.03 -11.16 13.16
CA ALA A 299 2.56 -10.15 14.07
C ALA A 299 3.84 -9.59 13.45
N LEU A 300 3.76 -8.39 12.91
CA LEU A 300 4.84 -7.70 12.21
C LEU A 300 5.11 -6.35 12.86
N ASN A 301 6.37 -5.98 12.96
CA ASN A 301 6.84 -4.62 13.17
C ASN A 301 7.48 -4.14 11.87
N LEU A 302 6.82 -3.18 11.22
CA LEU A 302 7.30 -2.52 10.03
C LEU A 302 7.95 -1.22 10.47
N GLY A 303 9.25 -1.20 10.75
CA GLY A 303 10.00 0.00 11.11
C GLY A 303 9.36 0.97 12.13
N GLY A 304 8.70 0.43 13.17
CA GLY A 304 7.99 1.22 14.20
C GLY A 304 6.48 1.01 14.21
N ASN A 305 5.89 0.57 13.09
CA ASN A 305 4.47 0.27 12.98
C ASN A 305 4.20 -1.19 13.31
N ALA A 306 3.60 -1.45 14.47
CA ALA A 306 3.21 -2.79 14.88
C ALA A 306 1.83 -3.16 14.31
N ILE A 307 1.75 -4.26 13.57
CA ILE A 307 0.55 -4.80 12.92
C ILE A 307 0.40 -6.27 13.32
N ALA A 308 -0.78 -6.66 13.77
CA ALA A 308 -1.14 -8.03 14.09
C ALA A 308 -2.47 -8.43 13.46
N GLY A 309 -2.69 -9.72 13.19
CA GLY A 309 -3.98 -10.19 12.69
C GLY A 309 -3.93 -11.43 11.82
N ALA A 310 -4.75 -11.44 10.78
CA ALA A 310 -4.84 -12.53 9.81
C ALA A 310 -5.18 -11.98 8.41
N ALA A 311 -4.76 -12.71 7.38
CA ALA A 311 -5.09 -12.41 6.00
C ALA A 311 -5.30 -13.69 5.19
N ASP A 312 -6.17 -13.62 4.19
CA ASP A 312 -6.36 -14.62 3.16
C ASP A 312 -6.16 -13.95 1.81
N ILE A 313 -5.22 -14.48 1.02
CA ILE A 313 -4.76 -13.91 -0.23
C ILE A 313 -4.96 -14.95 -1.32
N SER A 314 -5.78 -14.63 -2.32
CA SER A 314 -5.88 -15.41 -3.55
C SER A 314 -4.90 -14.84 -4.56
N LEU A 315 -3.90 -15.64 -4.91
CA LEU A 315 -2.88 -15.29 -5.91
C LEU A 315 -3.26 -15.82 -7.32
N ALA A 316 -4.46 -16.39 -7.45
CA ALA A 316 -4.97 -16.86 -8.74
C ALA A 316 -5.48 -15.68 -9.59
N GLY A 317 -4.96 -15.55 -10.81
CA GLY A 317 -5.30 -14.47 -11.76
C GLY A 317 -4.27 -13.34 -11.80
N ASP A 318 -4.56 -12.29 -12.59
CA ASP A 318 -3.61 -11.20 -12.84
C ASP A 318 -3.50 -10.19 -11.68
N VAL A 319 -4.55 -10.06 -10.87
CA VAL A 319 -4.60 -9.13 -9.73
C VAL A 319 -4.98 -9.90 -8.47
N PRO A 320 -4.14 -9.92 -7.42
CA PRO A 320 -4.42 -10.67 -6.22
C PRO A 320 -5.63 -10.11 -5.47
N ARG A 321 -6.38 -11.00 -4.81
CA ARG A 321 -7.46 -10.63 -3.90
C ARG A 321 -7.05 -10.86 -2.45
N ILE A 322 -7.14 -9.82 -1.62
CA ILE A 322 -6.67 -9.79 -0.24
C ILE A 322 -7.87 -9.53 0.69
N ASN A 323 -8.15 -10.45 1.58
CA ASN A 323 -9.09 -10.27 2.68
C ASN A 323 -8.32 -10.29 3.99
N ALA A 324 -8.35 -9.22 4.77
CA ALA A 324 -7.53 -9.11 5.98
C ALA A 324 -8.29 -8.49 7.16
N GLN A 325 -7.95 -8.96 8.36
CA GLN A 325 -8.33 -8.35 9.61
C GLN A 325 -7.07 -7.97 10.36
N LEU A 326 -6.83 -6.67 10.50
CA LEU A 326 -5.61 -6.09 11.03
C LEU A 326 -5.91 -5.26 12.28
N ASN A 327 -5.13 -5.51 13.33
CA ASN A 327 -5.04 -4.69 14.52
C ASN A 327 -3.66 -4.03 14.51
N ALA A 328 -3.62 -2.72 14.62
CA ALA A 328 -2.40 -1.95 14.70
C ALA A 328 -2.35 -1.16 16.00
N GLY A 329 -1.13 -0.92 16.51
CA GLY A 329 -0.92 0.01 17.61
C GLY A 329 -1.05 1.46 17.16
N ALA A 330 -0.12 2.30 17.62
CA ALA A 330 0.05 3.65 17.06
C ALA A 330 0.70 3.55 15.67
N LEU A 331 -0.07 3.85 14.62
CA LEU A 331 0.42 3.90 13.25
C LEU A 331 1.01 5.28 12.94
N ASP A 332 2.25 5.31 12.48
CA ASP A 332 2.87 6.51 11.92
C ASP A 332 2.90 6.44 10.40
N LEU A 333 2.06 7.28 9.78
CA LEU A 333 1.94 7.47 8.33
C LEU A 333 2.40 8.88 7.91
N SER A 334 3.07 9.62 8.79
CA SER A 334 3.45 11.02 8.55
C SER A 334 4.27 11.21 7.28
N GLN A 335 5.12 10.24 6.93
CA GLN A 335 5.88 10.22 5.68
C GLN A 335 5.01 10.24 4.40
N PHE A 336 3.79 9.70 4.47
CA PHE A 336 2.86 9.67 3.33
C PHE A 336 2.00 10.93 3.28
N ALA A 337 1.85 11.61 4.42
CA ALA A 337 1.05 12.81 4.53
C ALA A 337 1.75 14.08 3.98
N GLY A 338 3.04 13.99 3.65
CA GLY A 338 3.80 15.12 3.16
C GLY A 338 5.20 14.76 2.68
N ALA A 339 5.29 14.08 1.53
CA ALA A 339 6.51 14.01 0.74
C ALA A 339 6.90 15.45 0.30
N ASP A 340 7.51 16.18 1.23
CA ASP A 340 8.34 17.40 1.15
C ASP A 340 8.43 18.19 2.49
N SER A 341 8.24 17.57 3.66
CA SER A 341 8.38 18.25 4.96
C SER A 341 9.84 18.40 5.46
N ASN A 342 10.79 18.68 4.56
CA ASN A 342 12.14 19.15 4.95
C ASN A 342 12.24 20.69 5.01
N GLY A 343 11.11 21.39 4.91
CA GLY A 343 11.00 22.81 5.23
C GLY A 343 9.84 23.01 6.19
N THR A 344 10.05 23.79 7.24
CA THR A 344 8.98 24.38 8.06
C THR A 344 7.95 25.04 7.13
N ALA A 345 6.84 24.34 6.88
CA ALA A 345 5.75 24.87 6.08
C ALA A 345 5.27 26.15 6.76
N SER A 346 5.54 27.29 6.12
CA SER A 346 5.00 28.56 6.58
C SER A 346 3.49 28.53 6.33
N PRO A 347 2.65 29.12 7.19
CA PRO A 347 1.19 29.22 7.00
C PRO A 347 0.78 29.82 5.63
N ASP A 348 1.68 30.59 5.01
CA ASP A 348 1.55 31.21 3.68
C ASP A 348 1.89 30.29 2.49
N SER A 349 2.49 29.12 2.73
CA SER A 349 2.65 28.12 1.66
C SER A 349 1.28 27.47 1.43
N GLY A 350 0.71 27.64 0.24
CA GLY A 350 -0.60 27.09 -0.14
C GLY A 350 -0.64 25.55 -0.06
N TRP A 351 -1.71 24.95 -0.58
CA TRP A 351 -1.80 23.48 -0.63
C TRP A 351 -0.66 22.86 -1.42
N SER A 352 -0.22 21.66 -1.01
CA SER A 352 0.84 20.96 -1.73
C SER A 352 0.43 20.68 -3.18
N LYS A 353 1.37 20.95 -4.10
CA LYS A 353 1.25 20.65 -5.52
C LYS A 353 1.96 19.36 -5.92
N SER A 354 2.56 18.65 -4.97
CA SER A 354 3.21 17.37 -5.24
C SER A 354 2.19 16.37 -5.80
N ALA A 355 2.63 15.61 -6.80
CA ALA A 355 1.77 14.63 -7.44
C ALA A 355 1.52 13.45 -6.49
N ILE A 356 0.25 13.10 -6.31
CA ILE A 356 -0.19 11.94 -5.57
C ILE A 356 -0.22 10.77 -6.55
N ASP A 357 0.65 9.77 -6.32
CA ASP A 357 0.60 8.51 -7.05
C ASP A 357 -0.41 7.57 -6.40
N ALA A 358 -1.50 7.29 -7.12
CA ALA A 358 -2.55 6.37 -6.70
C ALA A 358 -2.54 5.04 -7.49
N SER A 359 -1.45 4.74 -8.20
CA SER A 359 -1.27 3.48 -8.94
C SER A 359 -1.32 2.25 -8.02
N ALA A 360 -0.93 2.40 -6.76
CA ALA A 360 -1.02 1.36 -5.74
C ALA A 360 -2.45 0.80 -5.55
N LEU A 361 -3.49 1.58 -5.85
CA LEU A 361 -4.89 1.12 -5.76
C LEU A 361 -5.24 0.05 -6.83
N ALA A 362 -4.43 -0.09 -7.88
CA ALA A 362 -4.62 -1.09 -8.92
C ALA A 362 -3.91 -2.42 -8.61
N LEU A 363 -3.05 -2.47 -7.60
CA LEU A 363 -2.17 -3.63 -7.32
C LEU A 363 -2.91 -4.82 -6.71
N ALA A 364 -4.08 -4.60 -6.10
CA ALA A 364 -4.86 -5.66 -5.46
C ALA A 364 -6.34 -5.30 -5.40
N ASN A 365 -7.17 -6.29 -5.12
CA ASN A 365 -8.59 -6.13 -4.76
C ASN A 365 -8.86 -6.77 -3.39
N GLY A 366 -10.01 -6.48 -2.78
CA GLY A 366 -10.52 -7.19 -1.61
C GLY A 366 -10.91 -6.28 -0.44
N GLU A 367 -10.91 -6.82 0.76
CA GLU A 367 -11.45 -6.17 1.95
C GLU A 367 -10.46 -6.19 3.12
N ILE A 368 -10.25 -5.04 3.76
CA ILE A 368 -9.33 -4.90 4.91
C ILE A 368 -10.09 -4.25 6.06
N ALA A 369 -10.34 -5.03 7.12
CA ALA A 369 -10.81 -4.50 8.39
C ALA A 369 -9.61 -4.04 9.22
N LEU A 370 -9.53 -2.76 9.55
CA LEU A 370 -8.47 -2.16 10.33
C LEU A 370 -9.00 -1.65 11.67
N ILE A 371 -8.33 -2.02 12.76
CA ILE A 371 -8.44 -1.39 14.08
C ILE A 371 -7.07 -0.82 14.42
N ALA A 372 -6.96 0.48 14.68
CA ALA A 372 -5.72 1.13 15.09
C ALA A 372 -5.94 1.93 16.38
N ASP A 373 -4.96 1.95 17.28
CA ASP A 373 -5.03 2.75 18.52
C ASP A 373 -4.90 4.25 18.22
N SER A 374 -4.07 4.61 17.25
CA SER A 374 -3.93 5.95 16.70
C SER A 374 -3.35 5.91 15.29
N ILE A 375 -3.58 6.98 14.51
CA ILE A 375 -2.98 7.17 13.19
C ILE A 375 -2.40 8.59 13.14
N ASN A 376 -1.10 8.69 12.96
CA ASN A 376 -0.39 9.95 12.73
C ASN A 376 -0.25 10.21 11.24
N LEU A 377 -0.85 11.28 10.74
CA LEU A 377 -0.75 11.75 9.36
C LEU A 377 0.08 13.05 9.30
N GLY A 378 1.12 13.17 10.14
CA GLY A 378 1.95 14.38 10.22
C GLY A 378 1.25 15.47 11.02
N ASP A 379 0.68 16.46 10.34
CA ASP A 379 -0.04 17.57 10.96
C ASP A 379 -1.36 17.11 11.61
N LEU A 380 -1.98 16.06 11.06
CA LEU A 380 -3.23 15.52 11.58
C LEU A 380 -2.98 14.28 12.43
N LYS A 381 -3.46 14.31 13.67
CA LYS A 381 -3.36 13.19 14.61
C LYS A 381 -4.73 12.62 14.91
N LEU A 382 -4.91 11.36 14.55
CA LEU A 382 -6.13 10.61 14.75
C LEU A 382 -5.92 9.63 15.90
N GLY A 383 -6.91 9.49 16.77
CA GLY A 383 -6.94 8.49 17.83
C GLY A 383 -7.48 7.16 17.31
N LYS A 384 -8.17 6.45 18.20
CA LYS A 384 -8.71 5.12 17.91
C LYS A 384 -9.53 5.12 16.62
N THR A 385 -9.17 4.22 15.71
CA THR A 385 -9.75 4.12 14.38
C THR A 385 -10.23 2.69 14.13
N ARG A 386 -11.46 2.54 13.65
CA ARG A 386 -12.06 1.29 13.18
C ARG A 386 -12.65 1.54 11.80
N SER A 387 -12.04 0.92 10.79
CA SER A 387 -12.41 1.12 9.40
C SER A 387 -12.53 -0.22 8.68
N LEU A 388 -13.50 -0.33 7.78
CA LEU A 388 -13.53 -1.40 6.77
C LEU A 388 -13.20 -0.75 5.42
N MET A 389 -12.06 -1.12 4.84
CA MET A 389 -11.69 -0.72 3.50
C MET A 389 -12.12 -1.80 2.51
N THR A 390 -12.83 -1.43 1.44
CA THR A 390 -13.07 -2.26 0.26
C THR A 390 -12.30 -1.67 -0.91
N LEU A 391 -11.41 -2.45 -1.52
CA LEU A 391 -10.64 -2.09 -2.70
C LEU A 391 -11.14 -2.91 -3.88
N ASP A 392 -11.67 -2.25 -4.89
CA ASP A 392 -12.16 -2.88 -6.11
C ASP A 392 -11.77 -2.04 -7.31
N ASN A 393 -10.93 -2.59 -8.19
CA ASN A 393 -10.55 -2.00 -9.47
C ASN A 393 -10.15 -0.52 -9.33
N SER A 394 -9.08 -0.24 -8.59
CA SER A 394 -8.57 1.13 -8.36
C SER A 394 -9.52 2.07 -7.60
N ARG A 395 -10.54 1.54 -6.90
CA ARG A 395 -11.44 2.31 -6.04
C ARG A 395 -11.44 1.75 -4.62
N ALA A 396 -10.92 2.54 -3.68
CA ALA A 396 -10.96 2.26 -2.25
C ALA A 396 -12.16 2.98 -1.60
N VAL A 397 -12.97 2.24 -0.85
CA VAL A 397 -14.04 2.77 0.00
C VAL A 397 -13.70 2.44 1.43
N PHE A 398 -13.61 3.44 2.28
CA PHE A 398 -13.35 3.32 3.71
C PHE A 398 -14.64 3.60 4.46
N GLU A 399 -15.22 2.58 5.08
CA GLU A 399 -16.32 2.73 6.02
C GLU A 399 -15.76 3.01 7.43
N LEU A 400 -15.85 4.28 7.84
CA LEU A 400 -15.39 4.75 9.14
C LEU A 400 -16.45 4.44 10.19
N ARG A 401 -16.30 3.32 10.90
CA ARG A 401 -17.20 2.91 11.98
C ARG A 401 -16.91 3.64 13.28
N GLU A 402 -15.64 3.95 13.52
CA GLU A 402 -15.18 4.79 14.61
C GLU A 402 -13.90 5.49 14.17
N LEU A 403 -13.85 6.81 14.21
CA LEU A 403 -12.61 7.57 14.06
C LEU A 403 -12.60 8.65 15.14
N ARG A 404 -11.77 8.47 16.17
CA ARG A 404 -11.57 9.49 17.19
C ARG A 404 -10.61 10.53 16.67
N ALA A 405 -11.01 11.79 16.69
CA ALA A 405 -10.15 12.91 16.30
C ALA A 405 -10.50 14.11 17.16
N TYR A 406 -9.49 14.78 17.73
CA TYR A 406 -9.67 16.02 18.49
C TYR A 406 -10.84 15.98 19.49
N ASP A 407 -10.83 15.02 20.41
CA ASP A 407 -11.89 14.74 21.41
C ASP A 407 -13.25 14.27 20.85
N GLY A 408 -13.48 14.40 19.54
CA GLY A 408 -14.72 14.04 18.86
C GLY A 408 -14.74 12.63 18.25
N LEU A 409 -15.88 12.32 17.63
CA LEU A 409 -16.11 11.10 16.86
C LEU A 409 -16.49 11.43 15.42
N VAL A 410 -15.80 10.82 14.47
CA VAL A 410 -16.10 10.88 13.04
C VAL A 410 -16.57 9.49 12.59
N THR A 411 -17.65 9.45 11.82
CA THR A 411 -18.21 8.24 11.20
C THR A 411 -18.66 8.54 9.77
N GLY A 412 -18.82 7.51 8.95
CA GLY A 412 -19.33 7.65 7.58
C GLY A 412 -18.46 6.94 6.56
N GLN A 413 -18.38 7.50 5.35
CA GLN A 413 -17.63 6.91 4.25
C GLN A 413 -16.64 7.91 3.66
N PHE A 414 -15.43 7.43 3.38
CA PHE A 414 -14.41 8.12 2.59
C PHE A 414 -14.05 7.26 1.38
N ILE A 415 -13.86 7.86 0.21
CA ILE A 415 -13.65 7.17 -1.06
C ILE A 415 -12.43 7.77 -1.74
N ALA A 416 -11.53 6.92 -2.22
CA ALA A 416 -10.46 7.29 -3.15
C ALA A 416 -10.63 6.46 -4.43
N ASN A 417 -10.65 7.12 -5.59
CA ASN A 417 -10.89 6.46 -6.88
C ASN A 417 -9.87 6.95 -7.91
N ASN A 418 -9.18 5.99 -8.56
CA ASN A 418 -8.17 6.25 -9.59
C ASN A 418 -8.50 5.57 -10.95
N ARG A 419 -9.76 5.23 -11.21
CA ARG A 419 -10.18 4.59 -12.49
C ARG A 419 -10.08 5.51 -13.71
N SER A 420 -10.25 6.81 -13.52
CA SER A 420 -10.27 7.81 -14.62
C SER A 420 -9.59 9.11 -14.22
N GLY A 421 -8.53 8.98 -13.41
CA GLY A 421 -7.90 10.06 -12.66
C GLY A 421 -8.30 10.05 -11.20
N LEU A 422 -7.43 10.61 -10.35
CA LEU A 422 -7.63 10.63 -8.90
C LEU A 422 -8.78 11.54 -8.51
N SER A 423 -9.72 10.97 -7.78
CA SER A 423 -10.80 11.67 -7.09
C SER A 423 -10.94 11.16 -5.68
N VAL A 424 -11.30 12.06 -4.77
CA VAL A 424 -11.60 11.76 -3.37
C VAL A 424 -12.97 12.28 -3.03
N GLY A 425 -13.72 11.54 -2.23
CA GLY A 425 -15.03 11.98 -1.78
C GLY A 425 -15.40 11.35 -0.46
N GLY A 426 -16.49 11.82 0.12
CA GLY A 426 -16.97 11.25 1.35
C GLY A 426 -18.27 11.85 1.81
N ASN A 427 -18.92 11.12 2.71
CA ASN A 427 -20.06 11.58 3.50
C ASN A 427 -19.75 11.25 4.95
N LEU A 428 -19.44 12.29 5.73
CA LEU A 428 -18.92 12.17 7.09
C LEU A 428 -19.86 12.86 8.07
N ALA A 429 -20.18 12.17 9.15
CA ALA A 429 -20.84 12.73 10.32
C ALA A 429 -19.82 12.91 11.44
N VAL A 430 -19.82 14.09 12.05
CA VAL A 430 -18.88 14.52 13.09
C VAL A 430 -19.67 14.88 14.35
N SER A 431 -19.22 14.38 15.50
CA SER A 431 -19.81 14.68 16.82
C SER A 431 -18.74 15.19 17.77
N ASP A 432 -19.03 16.30 18.45
CA ASP A 432 -18.24 16.90 19.53
C ASP A 432 -16.74 17.11 19.23
N LEU A 433 -16.41 17.46 17.99
CA LEU A 433 -15.04 17.78 17.56
C LEU A 433 -14.55 19.05 18.24
N ASN A 434 -13.38 19.00 18.88
CA ASN A 434 -12.70 20.17 19.40
C ASN A 434 -12.14 21.01 18.24
N LEU A 435 -12.89 22.04 17.87
CA LEU A 435 -12.56 22.88 16.71
C LEU A 435 -11.30 23.71 16.93
N GLU A 436 -10.93 24.04 18.17
CA GLU A 436 -9.69 24.77 18.44
C GLU A 436 -8.47 23.95 18.03
N ARG A 437 -8.40 22.71 18.53
CA ARG A 437 -7.28 21.81 18.24
C ARG A 437 -7.26 21.41 16.78
N PHE A 438 -8.42 21.05 16.22
CA PHE A 438 -8.52 20.68 14.81
C PHE A 438 -8.09 21.82 13.88
N LEU A 439 -8.61 23.04 14.07
CA LEU A 439 -8.29 24.17 13.20
C LEU A 439 -6.85 24.68 13.40
N THR A 440 -6.30 24.52 14.60
CA THR A 440 -4.88 24.80 14.86
C THR A 440 -3.98 23.87 14.05
N ASP A 441 -4.21 22.57 14.13
CA ASP A 441 -3.41 21.57 13.41
C ASP A 441 -3.64 21.63 11.89
N ALA A 442 -4.90 21.76 11.44
CA ALA A 442 -5.25 21.70 10.03
C ALA A 442 -4.98 23.00 9.24
N ALA A 443 -5.05 24.16 9.91
CA ALA A 443 -5.02 25.46 9.24
C ALA A 443 -4.24 26.55 9.98
N GLY A 444 -3.65 26.26 11.15
CA GLY A 444 -2.98 27.26 11.99
C GLY A 444 -3.93 28.28 12.63
N ILE A 445 -5.24 27.99 12.69
CA ILE A 445 -6.26 28.91 13.21
C ILE A 445 -6.52 28.61 14.68
N THR A 446 -6.07 29.50 15.56
CA THR A 446 -6.17 29.37 17.03
C THR A 446 -7.33 30.18 17.64
N ARG A 447 -8.08 30.91 16.82
CA ARG A 447 -9.02 31.94 17.30
C ARG A 447 -10.40 31.41 17.66
N PHE A 448 -10.69 30.14 17.40
CA PHE A 448 -12.04 29.58 17.52
C PHE A 448 -12.04 28.36 18.44
N ALA A 449 -12.61 28.52 19.64
CA ALA A 449 -12.68 27.47 20.64
C ALA A 449 -14.12 27.04 20.91
N ALA A 450 -14.51 25.88 20.39
CA ALA A 450 -15.82 25.26 20.62
C ALA A 450 -15.80 23.77 20.31
N ALA A 451 -16.75 23.03 20.88
CA ALA A 451 -17.12 21.70 20.41
C ALA A 451 -18.12 21.82 19.26
N GLY A 452 -17.81 21.19 18.13
CA GLY A 452 -18.60 21.21 16.90
C GLY A 452 -19.11 19.83 16.49
N SER A 453 -20.34 19.76 16.04
CA SER A 453 -20.92 18.58 15.39
C SER A 453 -21.46 18.98 14.03
N GLY A 454 -21.50 18.07 13.08
CA GLY A 454 -21.92 18.40 11.72
C GLY A 454 -21.90 17.22 10.78
N GLU A 455 -22.25 17.50 9.54
CA GLU A 455 -22.15 16.57 8.43
C GLU A 455 -21.49 17.26 7.25
N VAL A 456 -20.71 16.51 6.48
CA VAL A 456 -20.08 17.00 5.25
C VAL A 456 -20.12 15.91 4.19
N GLU A 457 -20.70 16.27 3.05
CA GLU A 457 -20.62 15.52 1.81
C GLU A 457 -19.69 16.29 0.87
N PHE A 458 -18.68 15.62 0.33
CA PHE A 458 -17.72 16.26 -0.56
C PHE A 458 -17.24 15.35 -1.69
N LEU A 459 -16.82 15.98 -2.78
CA LEU A 459 -16.13 15.38 -3.92
C LEU A 459 -15.06 16.37 -4.41
N GLY A 460 -13.82 15.90 -4.52
CA GLY A 460 -12.70 16.61 -5.11
C GLY A 460 -12.01 15.73 -6.16
N VAL A 461 -11.48 16.37 -7.19
CA VAL A 461 -10.79 15.73 -8.32
C VAL A 461 -9.44 16.40 -8.54
N GLY A 462 -8.38 15.62 -8.62
CA GLY A 462 -7.04 16.15 -8.79
C GLY A 462 -5.97 15.15 -8.38
N ASN A 463 -4.80 15.27 -9.00
CA ASN A 463 -3.61 14.48 -8.70
C ASN A 463 -2.69 15.16 -7.66
N SER A 464 -3.17 16.17 -6.94
CA SER A 464 -2.44 16.85 -5.86
C SER A 464 -3.43 17.43 -4.85
N VAL A 465 -2.95 17.77 -3.64
CA VAL A 465 -3.81 18.38 -2.61
C VAL A 465 -4.37 19.72 -3.11
N ASP A 466 -3.56 20.55 -3.78
CA ASP A 466 -4.01 21.82 -4.39
C ASP A 466 -5.12 21.62 -5.41
N ALA A 467 -4.97 20.64 -6.32
CA ALA A 467 -5.97 20.37 -7.34
C ALA A 467 -7.29 19.86 -6.73
N ILE A 468 -7.21 18.97 -5.73
CA ILE A 468 -8.37 18.44 -4.99
C ILE A 468 -9.10 19.59 -4.27
N MET A 469 -8.38 20.44 -3.54
CA MET A 469 -8.97 21.53 -2.75
C MET A 469 -9.59 22.62 -3.64
N ARG A 470 -9.05 22.84 -4.84
CA ARG A 470 -9.60 23.79 -5.84
C ARG A 470 -10.80 23.25 -6.61
N SER A 471 -10.97 21.93 -6.70
CA SER A 471 -12.12 21.31 -7.38
C SER A 471 -13.23 20.89 -6.42
N LEU A 472 -13.01 21.03 -5.11
CA LEU A 472 -13.90 20.55 -4.07
C LEU A 472 -15.33 21.06 -4.25
N SER A 473 -16.28 20.14 -4.23
CA SER A 473 -17.71 20.37 -4.36
C SER A 473 -18.47 19.56 -3.32
N GLY A 474 -19.69 19.97 -2.98
CA GLY A 474 -20.51 19.24 -1.99
C GLY A 474 -21.35 20.15 -1.11
N LYS A 475 -21.68 19.68 0.09
CA LYS A 475 -22.53 20.40 1.05
C LYS A 475 -22.27 19.93 2.47
N GLY A 476 -22.70 20.71 3.45
CA GLY A 476 -22.61 20.31 4.84
C GLY A 476 -23.32 21.26 5.78
N ALA A 477 -23.31 20.89 7.05
CA ALA A 477 -23.84 21.70 8.12
C ALA A 477 -22.95 21.58 9.36
N LEU A 478 -22.84 22.68 10.11
CA LEU A 478 -22.11 22.77 11.35
C LEU A 478 -23.04 23.31 12.43
N ARG A 479 -22.99 22.69 13.61
CA ARG A 479 -23.61 23.17 14.84
C ARG A 479 -22.57 23.13 15.95
N THR A 480 -22.54 24.16 16.78
CA THR A 480 -21.68 24.21 17.95
C THR A 480 -22.49 24.56 19.18
N GLY A 481 -22.01 24.09 20.34
CA GLY A 481 -22.52 24.51 21.63
C GLY A 481 -21.97 25.88 22.04
N ARG A 482 -21.80 26.07 23.35
CA ARG A 482 -21.11 27.26 23.87
C ARG A 482 -19.65 27.26 23.43
N GLY A 483 -19.15 28.42 23.05
CA GLY A 483 -17.77 28.59 22.61
C GLY A 483 -17.29 30.04 22.68
N VAL A 484 -16.06 30.22 22.24
CA VAL A 484 -15.30 31.45 22.39
C VAL A 484 -14.58 31.80 21.09
N ILE A 485 -14.61 33.08 20.72
CA ILE A 485 -13.85 33.64 19.61
C ILE A 485 -12.82 34.61 20.18
N SER A 486 -11.54 34.30 19.98
CA SER A 486 -10.41 35.09 20.48
C SER A 486 -9.93 36.13 19.47
N GLY A 487 -9.49 37.28 19.99
CA GLY A 487 -9.03 38.43 19.22
C GLY A 487 -10.17 39.25 18.61
N PHE A 488 -11.42 39.03 19.04
CA PHE A 488 -12.59 39.79 18.63
C PHE A 488 -13.50 39.96 19.84
N ASP A 489 -13.74 41.20 20.25
CA ASP A 489 -14.64 41.54 21.36
C ASP A 489 -15.86 42.28 20.81
N LEU A 490 -16.97 41.56 20.74
CA LEU A 490 -18.21 42.10 20.19
C LEU A 490 -18.79 43.20 21.08
N ASP A 491 -18.65 43.11 22.41
CA ASP A 491 -19.18 44.13 23.31
C ASP A 491 -18.39 45.44 23.12
N ARG A 492 -17.06 45.34 23.00
CA ARG A 492 -16.20 46.49 22.69
C ARG A 492 -16.48 47.07 21.30
N LEU A 493 -16.68 46.23 20.28
CA LEU A 493 -17.05 46.68 18.94
C LEU A 493 -18.35 47.47 18.97
N MET A 494 -19.38 46.96 19.65
CA MET A 494 -20.69 47.57 19.65
C MET A 494 -20.76 48.85 20.47
N ARG A 495 -19.99 48.97 21.56
CA ARG A 495 -19.98 50.18 22.42
C ARG A 495 -18.98 51.24 21.98
N ALA A 496 -17.83 50.85 21.47
CA ALA A 496 -16.70 51.75 21.20
C ALA A 496 -16.26 51.78 19.73
N GLY A 497 -16.82 50.94 18.86
CA GLY A 497 -16.43 50.86 17.44
C GLY A 497 -15.03 50.25 17.21
N ASP A 498 -14.40 49.72 18.25
CA ASP A 498 -13.06 49.12 18.18
C ASP A 498 -13.17 47.62 17.89
N VAL A 499 -12.44 47.18 16.86
CA VAL A 499 -12.47 45.82 16.32
C VAL A 499 -11.30 44.97 16.82
N THR A 500 -10.40 45.53 17.64
CA THR A 500 -9.12 44.91 17.96
C THR A 500 -9.08 44.23 19.34
N GLY A 501 -8.62 42.97 19.35
CA GLY A 501 -8.36 42.22 20.57
C GLY A 501 -9.61 41.73 21.31
N GLY A 502 -9.38 41.19 22.51
CA GLY A 502 -10.43 40.69 23.41
C GLY A 502 -11.10 39.39 22.94
N THR A 503 -12.25 39.08 23.52
CA THR A 503 -12.86 37.74 23.45
C THR A 503 -14.37 37.82 23.40
N THR A 504 -14.99 37.13 22.45
CA THR A 504 -16.44 37.03 22.30
C THR A 504 -16.93 35.64 22.69
N ILE A 505 -17.89 35.58 23.61
CA ILE A 505 -18.52 34.33 24.04
C ILE A 505 -19.86 34.17 23.32
N PHE A 506 -20.12 32.99 22.76
CA PHE A 506 -21.40 32.63 22.17
C PHE A 506 -21.97 31.37 22.83
N ASP A 507 -23.30 31.26 22.90
CA ASP A 507 -24.01 30.11 23.48
C ASP A 507 -24.26 28.99 22.46
N ALA A 508 -24.43 29.33 21.18
CA ALA A 508 -24.60 28.36 20.10
C ALA A 508 -24.29 29.02 18.74
N MET A 509 -23.86 28.22 17.77
CA MET A 509 -23.70 28.62 16.38
C MET A 509 -24.22 27.52 15.45
N THR A 510 -24.91 27.89 14.38
CA THR A 510 -25.36 26.98 13.32
C THR A 510 -25.06 27.59 11.96
N ALA A 511 -24.66 26.77 11.00
CA ALA A 511 -24.44 27.17 9.61
C ALA A 511 -24.64 25.98 8.66
N SER A 512 -25.30 26.19 7.52
CA SER A 512 -25.27 25.26 6.40
C SER A 512 -24.45 25.84 5.24
N PHE A 513 -23.85 24.99 4.43
CA PHE A 513 -23.01 25.45 3.33
C PHE A 513 -23.06 24.53 2.13
N THR A 514 -22.76 25.10 0.97
CA THR A 514 -22.48 24.37 -0.28
C THR A 514 -21.07 24.67 -0.73
N MET A 515 -20.38 23.68 -1.30
CA MET A 515 -19.06 23.83 -1.88
C MET A 515 -19.15 23.71 -3.39
N ASN A 516 -18.49 24.61 -4.12
CA ASN A 516 -18.36 24.54 -5.57
C ASN A 516 -17.00 25.10 -6.00
N GLY A 517 -16.19 24.29 -6.70
CA GLY A 517 -14.88 24.69 -7.21
C GLY A 517 -13.97 25.24 -6.11
N GLY A 518 -13.92 24.55 -4.96
CA GLY A 518 -13.10 24.94 -3.82
C GLY A 518 -13.61 26.16 -3.05
N ASN A 519 -14.83 26.64 -3.33
CA ASN A 519 -15.45 27.74 -2.59
C ASN A 519 -16.62 27.23 -1.75
N LEU A 520 -16.53 27.38 -0.44
CA LEU A 520 -17.61 27.15 0.51
C LEU A 520 -18.47 28.42 0.60
N ILE A 521 -19.76 28.29 0.32
CA ILE A 521 -20.76 29.37 0.34
C ILE A 521 -21.73 29.08 1.48
N ASN A 522 -21.87 30.03 2.40
CA ASN A 522 -22.82 29.98 3.50
C ASN A 522 -23.71 31.24 3.47
N GLN A 523 -25.00 31.07 3.77
CA GLN A 523 -25.99 32.16 3.70
C GLN A 523 -26.84 32.29 4.98
N ASP A 524 -26.68 31.36 5.92
CA ASP A 524 -27.58 31.19 7.04
C ASP A 524 -26.85 31.00 8.37
N LEU A 525 -25.60 31.49 8.50
CA LEU A 525 -24.91 31.47 9.78
C LEU A 525 -25.77 32.21 10.80
N ALA A 526 -26.07 31.53 11.90
CA ALA A 526 -26.77 32.10 13.03
C ALA A 526 -25.96 31.81 14.29
N MET A 527 -25.73 32.83 15.10
CA MET A 527 -25.01 32.75 16.35
C MET A 527 -25.82 33.43 17.44
N ARG A 528 -25.98 32.72 18.56
CA ARG A 528 -26.65 33.25 19.75
C ARG A 528 -25.58 33.62 20.78
N LEU A 529 -25.63 34.84 21.28
CA LEU A 529 -24.74 35.34 22.32
C LEU A 529 -25.58 35.78 23.54
N PRO A 530 -24.96 35.96 24.72
CA PRO A 530 -25.71 36.30 25.94
C PRO A 530 -26.51 37.61 25.85
N LEU A 531 -25.98 38.62 25.15
CA LEU A 531 -26.58 39.96 25.03
C LEU A 531 -26.82 40.38 23.57
N ALA A 532 -26.63 39.46 22.62
CA ALA A 532 -26.69 39.76 21.19
C ALA A 532 -27.09 38.52 20.38
N ARG A 533 -27.51 38.75 19.15
CA ARG A 533 -27.58 37.72 18.11
C ARG A 533 -26.71 38.16 16.95
N ALA A 534 -26.11 37.22 16.24
CA ALA A 534 -25.40 37.55 15.01
C ALA A 534 -25.81 36.61 13.87
N SER A 535 -25.89 37.18 12.68
CA SER A 535 -26.10 36.44 11.43
C SER A 535 -24.91 36.62 10.50
N GLY A 536 -24.62 35.65 9.65
CA GLY A 536 -23.55 35.78 8.67
C GLY A 536 -23.86 35.13 7.33
N GLN A 537 -23.19 35.65 6.30
CA GLN A 537 -23.24 35.12 4.95
C GLN A 537 -21.95 35.47 4.21
N GLY A 538 -21.50 34.61 3.29
CA GLY A 538 -20.34 34.87 2.47
C GLY A 538 -19.68 33.62 1.91
N ARG A 539 -18.42 33.79 1.49
CA ARG A 539 -17.58 32.79 0.85
C ARG A 539 -16.33 32.52 1.69
N ILE A 540 -16.01 31.25 1.88
CA ILE A 540 -14.73 30.77 2.40
C ILE A 540 -14.07 29.98 1.27
N GLY A 541 -12.98 30.49 0.71
CA GLY A 541 -12.23 29.79 -0.33
C GLY A 541 -11.34 28.72 0.27
N LEU A 542 -11.78 27.45 0.22
CA LEU A 542 -11.01 26.29 0.65
C LEU A 542 -9.80 26.05 -0.26
N GLY A 543 -9.98 26.17 -1.57
CA GLY A 543 -8.89 26.04 -2.54
C GLY A 543 -7.91 27.22 -2.53
N ALA A 544 -8.45 28.45 -2.45
CA ALA A 544 -7.65 29.68 -2.47
C ALA A 544 -7.08 30.08 -1.09
N ARG A 545 -7.58 29.48 0.00
CA ARG A 545 -7.25 29.80 1.40
C ARG A 545 -7.51 31.26 1.77
N ASP A 546 -8.67 31.76 1.33
CA ASP A 546 -9.13 33.13 1.58
C ASP A 546 -10.57 33.17 2.11
N ILE A 547 -11.00 34.32 2.61
CA ILE A 547 -12.33 34.55 3.14
C ILE A 547 -12.87 35.89 2.63
N ASP A 548 -14.15 35.93 2.29
CA ASP A 548 -14.94 37.15 2.09
C ASP A 548 -16.30 36.92 2.72
N TYR A 549 -16.46 37.43 3.94
CA TYR A 549 -17.57 37.06 4.80
C TYR A 549 -18.15 38.28 5.51
N LEU A 550 -19.48 38.40 5.49
CA LEU A 550 -20.21 39.46 6.17
C LEU A 550 -20.84 38.91 7.44
N PHE A 551 -20.39 39.41 8.58
CA PHE A 551 -20.90 39.06 9.91
C PHE A 551 -21.68 40.24 10.48
N THR A 552 -22.93 40.03 10.88
CA THR A 552 -23.83 41.10 11.32
C THR A 552 -24.35 40.82 12.74
N PRO A 553 -23.64 41.29 13.77
CA PRO A 553 -24.12 41.33 15.14
C PRO A 553 -25.24 42.36 15.34
N VAL A 554 -26.19 42.02 16.20
CA VAL A 554 -27.33 42.83 16.63
C VAL A 554 -27.48 42.70 18.14
N LEU A 555 -27.37 43.82 18.86
CA LEU A 555 -27.60 43.85 20.32
C LEU A 555 -29.07 43.61 20.65
N LEU A 556 -29.32 42.87 21.73
CA LEU A 556 -30.66 42.64 22.26
C LEU A 556 -30.84 43.58 23.47
N GLU A 557 -31.47 44.74 23.27
CA GLU A 557 -31.89 45.63 24.38
C GLU A 557 -33.28 45.26 24.88
N GLY A 558 -33.53 45.47 26.18
CA GLY A 558 -34.78 45.11 26.85
C GLY A 558 -36.02 45.84 26.30
N ASP A 559 -37.12 45.07 26.21
CA ASP A 559 -38.55 45.35 25.90
C ASP A 559 -38.99 46.50 24.96
N ASN A 560 -38.18 47.49 24.57
CA ASN A 560 -38.68 48.59 23.71
C ASN A 560 -37.68 49.42 22.87
N SER A 561 -36.49 48.91 22.51
CA SER A 561 -35.61 49.62 21.56
C SER A 561 -35.02 48.70 20.47
N ARG A 562 -35.07 49.19 19.22
CA ARG A 562 -34.56 48.52 18.02
C ARG A 562 -33.06 48.23 18.19
N GLY A 563 -32.68 46.95 18.19
CA GLY A 563 -31.28 46.55 18.33
C GLY A 563 -30.38 47.15 17.25
N LEU A 564 -29.25 47.74 17.67
CA LEU A 564 -28.24 48.29 16.77
C LEU A 564 -27.55 47.14 16.01
N ALA A 565 -27.55 47.20 14.68
CA ALA A 565 -26.81 46.28 13.82
C ALA A 565 -25.50 46.92 13.35
N ILE A 566 -24.37 46.24 13.54
CA ILE A 566 -23.06 46.69 13.05
C ILE A 566 -22.47 45.60 12.15
N PRO A 567 -22.72 45.62 10.84
CA PRO A 567 -22.15 44.64 9.92
C PRO A 567 -20.63 44.80 9.84
N VAL A 568 -19.91 43.69 9.86
CA VAL A 568 -18.45 43.58 9.78
C VAL A 568 -18.09 42.69 8.61
N ARG A 569 -17.23 43.18 7.72
CA ARG A 569 -16.67 42.39 6.62
C ARG A 569 -15.32 41.84 7.00
N ILE A 570 -15.13 40.54 6.77
CA ILE A 570 -13.90 39.79 6.98
C ILE A 570 -13.39 39.38 5.60
N GLU A 571 -12.29 39.96 5.15
CA GLU A 571 -11.76 39.78 3.79
C GLU A 571 -10.25 39.46 3.78
N GLY A 572 -9.80 38.58 2.89
CA GLY A 572 -8.38 38.29 2.65
C GLY A 572 -7.95 36.85 3.00
N PRO A 573 -6.63 36.58 3.06
CA PRO A 573 -6.11 35.24 3.35
C PRO A 573 -6.47 34.75 4.76
N TRP A 574 -6.65 33.45 4.95
CA TRP A 574 -6.95 32.87 6.28
C TRP A 574 -5.89 33.18 7.35
N ALA A 575 -4.62 33.25 6.94
CA ALA A 575 -3.51 33.55 7.84
C ALA A 575 -3.57 34.98 8.39
N ASN A 576 -4.14 35.92 7.64
CA ASN A 576 -4.23 37.32 8.04
C ASN A 576 -5.45 38.04 7.43
N PRO A 577 -6.66 37.74 7.91
CA PRO A 577 -7.88 38.37 7.40
C PRO A 577 -7.99 39.82 7.89
N ARG A 578 -8.41 40.72 7.01
CA ARG A 578 -8.75 42.10 7.35
C ARG A 578 -10.19 42.17 7.83
N ILE A 579 -10.42 42.82 8.96
CA ILE A 579 -11.74 42.96 9.56
C ILE A 579 -12.10 44.44 9.55
N LYS A 580 -13.19 44.81 8.87
CA LYS A 580 -13.64 46.21 8.70
C LYS A 580 -15.14 46.34 8.98
N PRO A 581 -15.59 47.32 9.78
CA PRO A 581 -17.00 47.66 9.89
C PRO A 581 -17.53 48.20 8.55
N ASP A 582 -18.69 47.72 8.12
CA ASP A 582 -19.42 48.24 6.95
C ASP A 582 -20.40 49.33 7.42
N LEU A 583 -19.84 50.53 7.66
CA LEU A 583 -20.57 51.68 8.20
C LEU A 583 -21.75 52.09 7.30
N GLU A 584 -21.60 51.98 5.98
CA GLU A 584 -22.66 52.31 5.02
C GLU A 584 -23.86 51.36 5.20
N LYS A 585 -23.62 50.05 5.32
CA LYS A 585 -24.69 49.11 5.66
C LYS A 585 -25.24 49.31 7.07
N ALA A 586 -24.41 49.63 8.06
CA ALA A 586 -24.88 49.92 9.41
C ALA A 586 -25.90 51.08 9.42
N VAL A 587 -25.56 52.20 8.78
CA VAL A 587 -26.46 53.37 8.66
C VAL A 587 -27.75 52.97 7.94
N ARG A 588 -27.64 52.25 6.82
CA ARG A 588 -28.80 51.80 6.03
C ARG A 588 -29.69 50.82 6.79
N MET A 589 -29.15 49.91 7.60
CA MET A 589 -29.93 48.93 8.37
C MET A 589 -30.61 49.57 9.58
N ASN A 590 -29.91 50.44 10.31
CA ASN A 590 -30.42 51.05 11.54
C ASN A 590 -31.40 52.20 11.26
N LEU A 591 -31.20 52.97 10.18
CA LEU A 591 -32.07 54.11 9.83
C LEU A 591 -33.15 53.77 8.80
N LYS A 592 -33.27 52.51 8.35
CA LYS A 592 -34.23 52.13 7.28
C LYS A 592 -35.65 52.61 7.58
N ALA A 593 -36.17 52.30 8.77
CA ALA A 593 -37.53 52.68 9.16
C ALA A 593 -37.71 54.20 9.28
N GLU A 594 -36.66 54.93 9.65
CA GLU A 594 -36.69 56.38 9.79
C GLU A 594 -36.63 57.07 8.42
N ARG A 595 -35.83 56.51 7.51
CA ARG A 595 -35.77 56.89 6.10
C ARG A 595 -37.09 56.62 5.38
N ASP A 596 -37.66 55.42 5.56
CA ASP A 596 -38.95 55.04 4.96
C ASP A 596 -40.06 55.97 5.47
N LYS A 597 -40.07 56.27 6.78
CA LYS A 597 -41.00 57.25 7.38
C LYS A 597 -40.80 58.66 6.83
N LEU A 598 -39.56 59.15 6.74
CA LEU A 598 -39.24 60.48 6.21
C LEU A 598 -39.57 60.59 4.71
N GLU A 599 -39.32 59.54 3.92
CA GLU A 599 -39.66 59.48 2.50
C GLU A 599 -41.17 59.50 2.31
N GLN A 600 -41.91 58.81 3.18
CA GLN A 600 -43.37 58.81 3.16
C GLN A 600 -43.93 60.17 3.63
N GLU A 601 -43.42 60.75 4.71
CA GLU A 601 -43.78 62.10 5.14
C GLU A 601 -43.45 63.18 4.09
N ALA A 602 -42.36 63.00 3.32
CA ALA A 602 -41.99 63.90 2.23
C ALA A 602 -42.93 63.73 1.02
N LYS A 603 -43.31 62.50 0.66
CA LYS A 603 -44.35 62.23 -0.34
C LYS A 603 -45.69 62.85 0.07
N ASP A 604 -46.12 62.62 1.31
CA ASP A 604 -47.36 63.19 1.84
C ASP A 604 -47.36 64.72 1.88
N ARG A 605 -46.20 65.35 2.12
CA ARG A 605 -46.03 66.81 2.07
C ARG A 605 -46.07 67.34 0.64
N LEU A 606 -45.38 66.66 -0.28
CA LEU A 606 -45.36 67.00 -1.69
C LEU A 606 -46.75 66.89 -2.32
N GLU A 607 -47.50 65.83 -2.00
CA GLU A 607 -48.88 65.65 -2.45
C GLU A 607 -49.80 66.76 -1.94
N ARG A 608 -49.66 67.17 -0.67
CA ARG A 608 -50.41 68.30 -0.10
C ARG A 608 -50.08 69.63 -0.78
N GLU A 609 -48.79 69.94 -0.99
CA GLU A 609 -48.41 71.18 -1.70
C GLU A 609 -48.88 71.18 -3.17
N LEU A 610 -48.87 70.02 -3.84
CA LEU A 610 -49.38 69.87 -5.20
C LEU A 610 -50.91 70.07 -5.23
N GLN A 611 -51.66 69.49 -4.30
CA GLN A 611 -53.12 69.71 -4.19
C GLN A 611 -53.46 71.19 -3.94
N GLU A 612 -52.72 71.87 -3.04
CA GLU A 612 -52.93 73.28 -2.74
C GLU A 612 -52.58 74.21 -3.91
N ARG A 613 -51.43 74.00 -4.57
CA ARG A 613 -51.01 74.85 -5.72
C ARG A 613 -51.81 74.61 -6.99
N LEU A 614 -52.32 73.40 -7.20
CA LEU A 614 -53.07 73.04 -8.41
C LEU A 614 -54.60 73.09 -8.21
N ASN A 615 -55.10 73.33 -6.99
CA ASN A 615 -56.53 73.42 -6.65
C ASN A 615 -57.31 72.18 -7.14
N LEU A 616 -56.79 70.99 -6.80
CA LEU A 616 -57.34 69.69 -7.16
C LEU A 616 -58.05 69.08 -5.94
N ALA A 617 -59.38 69.05 -5.95
CA ALA A 617 -60.16 68.25 -5.01
C ALA A 617 -60.38 66.86 -5.66
N PRO A 618 -59.80 65.76 -5.11
CA PRO A 618 -60.02 64.44 -5.66
C PRO A 618 -61.48 64.01 -5.43
N GLN A 619 -62.14 63.46 -6.45
CA GLN A 619 -63.34 62.64 -6.23
C GLN A 619 -62.91 61.23 -5.78
N GLU A 620 -63.68 60.61 -4.88
CA GLU A 620 -63.36 59.30 -4.29
C GLU A 620 -63.01 58.25 -5.36
N GLY A 621 -61.78 57.72 -5.31
CA GLY A 621 -61.35 56.55 -6.10
C GLY A 621 -60.41 56.82 -7.28
N GLN A 622 -59.98 58.06 -7.55
CA GLN A 622 -58.99 58.36 -8.60
C GLN A 622 -57.59 58.66 -8.04
N ASN A 623 -56.56 58.12 -8.69
CA ASN A 623 -55.16 58.44 -8.39
C ASN A 623 -54.82 59.86 -8.86
N LEU A 624 -53.96 60.55 -8.09
CA LEU A 624 -53.56 61.94 -8.34
C LEU A 624 -52.96 62.17 -9.74
N GLU A 625 -52.29 61.15 -10.28
CA GLU A 625 -51.66 61.16 -11.60
C GLU A 625 -52.69 61.26 -12.74
N ASP A 626 -53.84 60.59 -12.60
CA ASP A 626 -54.94 60.62 -13.57
C ASP A 626 -55.67 61.98 -13.51
N ALA A 627 -55.94 62.49 -12.32
CA ALA A 627 -56.57 63.81 -12.12
C ALA A 627 -55.68 64.97 -12.63
N LEU A 628 -54.35 64.83 -12.51
CA LEU A 628 -53.39 65.81 -13.03
C LEU A 628 -53.36 65.81 -14.57
N ARG A 629 -53.37 64.62 -15.17
CA ARG A 629 -53.38 64.43 -16.63
C ARG A 629 -54.65 65.00 -17.26
N GLU A 630 -55.80 64.73 -16.67
CA GLU A 630 -57.10 65.23 -17.15
C GLU A 630 -57.17 66.78 -17.07
N LYS A 631 -56.64 67.39 -16.00
CA LYS A 631 -56.61 68.86 -15.87
C LYS A 631 -55.64 69.53 -16.85
N ILE A 632 -54.54 68.88 -17.21
CA ILE A 632 -53.59 69.35 -18.23
C ILE A 632 -54.22 69.25 -19.62
N GLU A 633 -54.88 68.13 -19.94
CA GLU A 633 -55.63 67.96 -21.19
C GLU A 633 -56.75 68.99 -21.30
N ASP A 634 -57.49 69.26 -20.22
CA ASP A 634 -58.59 70.23 -20.22
C ASP A 634 -58.10 71.68 -20.30
N LYS A 635 -56.95 72.03 -19.70
CA LYS A 635 -56.28 73.33 -19.92
C LYS A 635 -55.77 73.47 -21.35
N ALA A 636 -55.16 72.43 -21.91
CA ALA A 636 -54.67 72.41 -23.29
C ALA A 636 -55.83 72.52 -24.29
N ALA A 637 -56.93 71.81 -24.06
CA ALA A 637 -58.15 71.89 -24.86
C ALA A 637 -58.81 73.28 -24.78
N ARG A 638 -58.83 73.91 -23.60
CA ARG A 638 -59.32 75.29 -23.42
C ARG A 638 -58.42 76.34 -24.10
N GLN A 639 -57.10 76.17 -24.09
CA GLN A 639 -56.19 77.06 -24.82
C GLN A 639 -56.25 76.85 -26.34
N LEU A 640 -56.41 75.61 -26.81
CA LEU A 640 -56.62 75.31 -28.23
C LEU A 640 -57.95 75.87 -28.73
N ARG A 641 -59.05 75.79 -27.96
CA ARG A 641 -60.33 76.42 -28.34
C ARG A 641 -60.24 77.95 -28.44
N LYS A 642 -59.45 78.61 -27.59
CA LYS A 642 -59.18 80.07 -27.68
C LYS A 642 -58.33 80.49 -28.89
N LEU A 643 -57.73 79.56 -29.63
CA LEU A 643 -57.02 79.81 -30.88
C LEU A 643 -57.92 79.65 -32.11
N PHE A 644 -59.15 79.14 -31.94
CA PHE A 644 -60.14 78.91 -33.00
C PHE A 644 -61.44 79.73 -32.82
N GLU A 645 -61.50 80.61 -31.82
CA GLU A 645 -62.38 81.79 -31.74
C GLU A 645 -61.54 83.03 -32.05
#